data_AF-A0A1G3UFH5-F1
#
_entry.id   AF-A0A1G3UFH5-F1
#
_cell.length_a   1.000
_cell.length_b   1.000
_cell.length_c   1.000
_cell.angle_alpha   90.00
_cell.angle_beta   90.00
_cell.angle_gamma   90.00
#
_symmetry.space_group_name_H-M   'P 1'
#
loop_
_entity.id
_entity.type
_entity.pdbx_description
1 polymer ?
#
loop_
_entity_poly.entity_id
_entity_poly.type
_entity_poly.pdbx_seq_one_letter_code
_entity_poly.pdbx_strand_id
1 'polypeptide(L)'
;MQKIKNENLVFKIISPFVFSLIFIIVSTLGTLYFLQKKHINQQSMEKLENISAVLQKTITSDTKLLQELIEFLQKDDTLIYNYKNQNREWLFLYLHQIYLDFKNNHNITHLYIHNLDKTNFLRAHNRKLHSDKIERFTLNNAVDTGAVSSGIEFGVNHDFALRVVVPWYDDGALIGYIELGKDIEEFSKELTNTLKTNIIFTLDTEVVKQTTKQKSLDDRYITLDNYCVIKSTIVDLKISKNLLEILNKSENISNIIYEENNKIYTISSETLYDMQKQDIGKSYIFIDITNDLRELNSILLQLISMLLIIGIFVLFYFYKYLKKIDKILEDDKKIIELNFQFEQYVNKISSELFVNIDIDKSISNTLKNLGEVLNAHRAYLFIFKKNYSLMDNTHEWCANGVNHEINNLRDEETKPFKWWLRQCKELKPIIIENIYDLPKEARNEKSSLQQQNIKSLMVYQIISKGSLVGFVGIDMVKKSIKWSPTHHSFVKITAEAISKAFDKKADNEKIVDAYDDISLTLNSAFNGILVIDEYGVVSLYNKNFINMWDIDELSINLNTHVDLLNKLSSKILNYKQTLNSVQFLINNNSAELTFITYLNDGRVFEITSQPRVKNSVFRGRVFSFMDITKKIESQKEIELAAKVFENSLEGIIITDSDTNIIKVNKSFLNITGYKIDDILGHKPSILKSNWHDNSFYTNLWNDVHKYNIWEGEIKDRRKNGEVYITLSTIILIKDSQENITNYIGFTRDITKMKEAQNHIEILAYYDSLTNLPNRTLFMDRLEQSLLYCKRNYRKSALLFIDLDNFKNVNDTYGHQVGDLLLQKVSNILLTSVRASDTVSRLSGDEFTVIIRNLESKDDIINIVNNIIEKISKHIIIDETILLDIGSSIGAAIYPDDTTDKDELIKMADEAMYRAKENGKNRLEFYN
;
A
#
# COMPACT_ATOMS: atom_id res chain seq x y z
N MET A 1 -41.51 32.33 -9.04
CA MET A 1 -40.77 31.62 -7.97
C MET A 1 -39.58 32.45 -7.50
N GLN A 2 -39.85 33.47 -6.69
CA GLN A 2 -38.84 34.18 -5.88
C GLN A 2 -38.70 33.45 -4.54
N LYS A 3 -37.48 33.44 -3.98
CA LYS A 3 -37.01 32.80 -2.72
C LYS A 3 -36.40 31.40 -2.83
N ILE A 4 -35.23 31.30 -3.45
CA ILE A 4 -34.16 30.46 -2.88
C ILE A 4 -32.96 31.39 -2.75
N LYS A 5 -32.62 31.75 -1.50
CA LYS A 5 -31.40 32.49 -1.17
C LYS A 5 -30.19 31.66 -1.67
N ASN A 6 -29.49 32.15 -2.69
CA ASN A 6 -28.31 31.54 -3.30
C ASN A 6 -27.16 31.28 -2.31
N GLU A 7 -27.15 31.91 -1.12
CA GLU A 7 -26.04 31.75 -0.16
C GLU A 7 -26.00 30.40 0.58
N ASN A 8 -27.06 29.58 0.51
CA ASN A 8 -27.15 28.35 1.32
C ASN A 8 -26.69 27.07 0.62
N LEU A 9 -26.48 27.06 -0.70
CA LEU A 9 -26.15 25.81 -1.40
C LEU A 9 -24.68 25.42 -1.18
N VAL A 10 -23.77 26.39 -1.31
CA VAL A 10 -22.32 26.20 -1.13
C VAL A 10 -22.00 25.73 0.28
N PHE A 11 -22.60 26.34 1.31
CA PHE A 11 -22.39 25.96 2.70
C PHE A 11 -22.95 24.56 3.02
N LYS A 12 -24.12 24.21 2.48
CA LYS A 12 -24.73 22.88 2.66
C LYS A 12 -23.94 21.74 2.01
N ILE A 13 -23.18 22.03 0.95
CA ILE A 13 -22.34 21.02 0.28
C ILE A 13 -20.95 20.95 0.92
N ILE A 14 -20.34 22.09 1.27
CA ILE A 14 -18.99 22.13 1.84
C ILE A 14 -18.97 21.53 3.26
N SER A 15 -19.97 21.81 4.09
CA SER A 15 -20.00 21.35 5.49
C SER A 15 -19.87 19.83 5.64
N PRO A 16 -20.74 18.98 5.04
CA PRO A 16 -20.61 17.52 5.18
C PRO A 16 -19.30 16.98 4.58
N PHE A 17 -18.78 17.60 3.51
CA PHE A 17 -17.48 17.24 2.94
C PHE A 17 -16.34 17.49 3.94
N VAL A 18 -16.31 18.65 4.59
CA VAL A 18 -15.33 18.98 5.64
C VAL A 18 -15.42 18.00 6.80
N PHE A 19 -16.62 17.70 7.28
CA PHE A 19 -16.81 16.74 8.37
C PHE A 19 -16.31 15.35 8.01
N SER A 20 -16.57 14.88 6.78
CA SER A 20 -16.07 13.58 6.30
C SER A 20 -14.54 13.54 6.23
N LEU A 21 -13.91 14.62 5.76
CA LEU A 21 -12.45 14.73 5.67
C LEU A 21 -11.80 14.73 7.06
N ILE A 22 -12.35 15.50 8.01
CA ILE A 22 -11.89 15.52 9.40
C ILE A 22 -12.02 14.13 10.03
N PHE A 23 -13.14 13.44 9.81
CA PHE A 23 -13.36 12.11 10.36
C PHE A 23 -12.32 11.10 9.85
N ILE A 24 -12.04 11.10 8.54
CA ILE A 24 -11.02 10.22 7.94
C ILE A 24 -9.63 10.52 8.53
N ILE A 25 -9.27 11.80 8.66
CA ILE A 25 -7.97 12.20 9.24
C ILE A 25 -7.86 11.74 10.70
N VAL A 26 -8.87 12.00 11.53
CA VAL A 26 -8.87 11.61 12.95
C VAL A 26 -8.82 10.08 13.11
N SER A 27 -9.59 9.34 12.30
CA SER A 27 -9.59 7.88 12.32
C SER A 27 -8.24 7.29 11.90
N THR A 28 -7.61 7.85 10.86
CA THR A 28 -6.29 7.42 10.37
C THR A 28 -5.20 7.71 11.40
N LEU A 29 -5.23 8.88 12.04
CA LEU A 29 -4.27 9.24 13.09
C LEU A 29 -4.44 8.35 14.34
N GLY A 30 -5.69 8.06 14.73
CA GLY A 30 -5.96 7.18 15.87
C GLY A 30 -5.48 5.74 15.64
N THR A 31 -5.71 5.21 14.44
CA THR A 31 -5.23 3.86 14.08
C THR A 31 -3.70 3.80 14.00
N LEU A 32 -3.06 4.82 13.42
CA LEU A 32 -1.60 4.89 13.36
C LEU A 32 -0.96 4.96 14.75
N TYR A 33 -1.51 5.81 15.63
CA TYR A 33 -1.08 5.91 17.03
C TYR A 33 -1.17 4.56 17.76
N PHE A 34 -2.27 3.82 17.56
CA PHE A 34 -2.46 2.51 18.17
C PHE A 34 -1.45 1.46 17.65
N LEU A 35 -1.24 1.39 16.34
CA LEU A 35 -0.28 0.47 15.73
C LEU A 35 1.15 0.76 16.19
N GLN A 36 1.53 2.03 16.24
CA GLN A 36 2.85 2.44 16.69
C GLN A 36 3.09 2.14 18.17
N LYS A 37 2.10 2.38 19.04
CA LYS A 37 2.19 2.01 20.46
C LYS A 37 2.36 0.50 20.65
N LYS A 38 1.67 -0.31 19.84
CA LYS A 38 1.84 -1.76 19.83
C LYS A 38 3.27 -2.16 19.42
N HIS A 39 3.84 -1.47 18.42
CA HIS A 39 5.19 -1.74 17.95
C HIS A 39 6.25 -1.43 19.00
N ILE A 40 6.16 -0.28 19.69
CA ILE A 40 7.07 0.05 20.81
C ILE A 40 7.01 -1.03 21.89
N ASN A 41 5.79 -1.44 22.30
CA ASN A 41 5.64 -2.47 23.32
C ASN A 41 6.31 -3.79 22.92
N GLN A 42 6.21 -4.17 21.64
CA GLN A 42 6.85 -5.38 21.12
C GLN A 42 8.38 -5.25 21.12
N GLN A 43 8.92 -4.12 20.65
CA GLN A 43 10.37 -3.88 20.68
C GLN A 43 10.92 -3.82 22.11
N SER A 44 10.18 -3.23 23.05
CA SER A 44 10.54 -3.22 24.47
C SER A 44 10.58 -4.62 25.05
N MET A 45 9.62 -5.50 24.69
CA MET A 45 9.64 -6.90 25.14
C MET A 45 10.84 -7.67 24.56
N GLU A 46 11.15 -7.47 23.28
CA GLU A 46 12.32 -8.12 22.65
C GLU A 46 13.64 -7.65 23.28
N LYS A 47 13.77 -6.34 23.54
CA LYS A 47 14.92 -5.80 24.30
C LYS A 47 14.97 -6.40 25.70
N LEU A 48 13.84 -6.59 26.36
CA LEU A 48 13.76 -7.18 27.70
C LEU A 48 14.23 -8.64 27.72
N GLU A 49 13.72 -9.47 26.81
CA GLU A 49 14.11 -10.88 26.71
C GLU A 49 15.62 -11.01 26.49
N ASN A 50 16.19 -10.16 25.64
CA ASN A 50 17.64 -10.11 25.43
C ASN A 50 18.40 -9.71 26.70
N ILE A 51 17.94 -8.68 27.43
CA ILE A 51 18.56 -8.25 28.69
C ILE A 51 18.49 -9.37 29.74
N SER A 52 17.33 -10.03 29.87
CA SER A 52 17.11 -11.14 30.81
C SER A 52 18.01 -12.33 30.50
N ALA A 53 18.13 -12.70 29.21
CA ALA A 53 19.02 -13.75 28.75
C ALA A 53 20.51 -13.44 29.04
N VAL A 54 20.94 -12.19 28.84
CA VAL A 54 22.31 -11.77 29.19
C VAL A 54 22.53 -11.85 30.69
N LEU A 55 21.58 -11.37 31.51
CA LEU A 55 21.67 -11.42 32.96
C LEU A 55 21.82 -12.86 33.48
N GLN A 56 20.99 -13.79 33.00
CA GLN A 56 21.09 -15.21 33.36
C GLN A 56 22.43 -15.80 32.91
N LYS A 57 22.86 -15.52 31.68
CA LYS A 57 24.13 -16.01 31.14
C LYS A 57 25.32 -15.55 31.99
N THR A 58 25.34 -14.30 32.42
CA THR A 58 26.40 -13.77 33.29
C THR A 58 26.41 -14.45 34.65
N ILE A 59 25.24 -14.67 35.30
CA ILE A 59 25.15 -15.39 36.58
C ILE A 59 25.70 -16.81 36.43
N THR A 60 25.30 -17.53 35.38
CA THR A 60 25.77 -18.89 35.11
C THR A 60 27.28 -18.92 34.85
N SER A 61 27.80 -17.96 34.09
CA SER A 61 29.23 -17.83 33.80
C SER A 61 30.05 -17.59 35.07
N ASP A 62 29.64 -16.64 35.91
CA ASP A 62 30.32 -16.34 37.18
C ASP A 62 30.22 -17.51 38.16
N THR A 63 29.08 -18.22 38.19
CA THR A 63 28.91 -19.43 39.00
C THR A 63 29.91 -20.50 38.60
N LYS A 64 30.07 -20.75 37.28
CA LYS A 64 31.02 -21.73 36.76
C LYS A 64 32.46 -21.35 37.09
N LEU A 65 32.83 -20.08 36.91
CA LEU A 65 34.16 -19.57 37.28
C LEU A 65 34.46 -19.78 38.77
N LEU A 66 33.52 -19.42 39.65
CA LEU A 66 33.69 -19.61 41.09
C LEU A 66 33.84 -21.09 41.45
N GLN A 67 33.09 -21.99 40.79
CA GLN A 67 33.24 -23.43 40.99
C GLN A 67 34.63 -23.93 40.57
N GLU A 68 35.11 -23.56 39.38
CA GLU A 68 36.43 -23.95 38.86
C GLU A 68 37.57 -23.48 39.77
N LEU A 69 37.48 -22.26 40.30
CA LEU A 69 38.45 -21.72 41.26
C LEU A 69 38.43 -22.48 42.60
N ILE A 70 37.28 -22.97 43.05
CA ILE A 70 37.20 -23.83 44.23
C ILE A 70 37.79 -25.20 43.93
N GLU A 71 37.47 -25.81 42.79
CA GLU A 71 38.04 -27.09 42.37
C GLU A 71 39.56 -27.04 42.27
N PHE A 72 40.13 -25.91 41.83
CA PHE A 72 41.57 -25.65 41.88
C PHE A 72 42.12 -25.70 43.31
N LEU A 73 41.47 -25.03 44.27
CA LEU A 73 41.87 -25.06 45.68
C LEU A 73 41.76 -26.46 46.30
N GLN A 74 40.78 -27.26 45.87
CA GLN A 74 40.56 -28.61 46.40
C GLN A 74 41.66 -29.60 46.03
N LYS A 75 42.40 -29.36 44.94
CA LYS A 75 43.49 -30.20 44.44
C LYS A 75 44.84 -29.92 45.11
N ASP A 76 44.93 -28.94 46.00
CA ASP A 76 46.18 -28.58 46.67
C ASP A 76 46.42 -29.46 47.91
N ASP A 77 47.29 -30.46 47.75
CA ASP A 77 47.69 -31.38 48.83
C ASP A 77 48.27 -30.65 50.06
N THR A 78 48.93 -29.51 49.85
CA THR A 78 49.50 -28.69 50.95
C THR A 78 48.38 -28.03 51.76
N LEU A 79 47.32 -27.60 51.07
CA LEU A 79 46.12 -27.05 51.69
C LEU A 79 45.41 -28.13 52.54
N ILE A 80 45.22 -29.32 51.97
CA ILE A 80 44.60 -30.48 52.65
C ILE A 80 45.41 -30.86 53.90
N TYR A 81 46.73 -31.01 53.77
CA TYR A 81 47.61 -31.38 54.87
C TYR A 81 47.52 -30.38 56.05
N ASN A 82 47.57 -29.07 55.76
CA ASN A 82 47.51 -28.05 56.81
C ASN A 82 46.11 -27.92 57.42
N TYR A 83 45.04 -28.18 56.64
CA TYR A 83 43.67 -28.21 57.14
C TYR A 83 43.44 -29.36 58.11
N LYS A 84 43.89 -30.57 57.77
CA LYS A 84 43.83 -31.74 58.67
C LYS A 84 44.60 -31.56 59.97
N ASN A 85 45.77 -30.89 59.90
CA ASN A 85 46.57 -30.56 61.08
C ASN A 85 46.05 -29.33 61.87
N GLN A 86 44.90 -28.76 61.48
CA GLN A 86 44.31 -27.55 62.05
C GLN A 86 45.27 -26.35 62.12
N ASN A 87 46.24 -26.25 61.19
CA ASN A 87 47.22 -25.17 61.13
C ASN A 87 46.61 -23.91 60.49
N ARG A 88 45.73 -23.27 61.25
CA ARG A 88 44.90 -22.16 60.78
C ARG A 88 45.69 -20.89 60.44
N GLU A 89 46.80 -20.64 61.13
CA GLU A 89 47.63 -19.46 60.88
C GLU A 89 48.36 -19.54 59.54
N TRP A 90 48.88 -20.72 59.21
CA TRP A 90 49.48 -20.98 57.91
C TRP A 90 48.43 -20.89 56.79
N LEU A 91 47.27 -21.54 56.97
CA LEU A 91 46.19 -21.52 55.97
C LEU A 91 45.67 -20.10 55.71
N PHE A 92 45.60 -19.24 56.74
CA PHE A 92 45.24 -17.85 56.55
C PHE A 92 46.26 -17.14 55.65
N LEU A 93 47.55 -17.24 55.95
CA LEU A 93 48.59 -16.54 55.18
C LEU A 93 48.61 -17.00 53.71
N TYR A 94 48.47 -18.30 53.49
CA TYR A 94 48.43 -18.88 52.15
C TYR A 94 47.17 -18.47 51.37
N LEU A 95 45.99 -18.73 51.92
CA LEU A 95 44.73 -18.41 51.25
C LEU A 95 44.45 -16.91 51.14
N HIS A 96 45.01 -16.09 52.03
CA HIS A 96 44.88 -14.64 51.91
C HIS A 96 45.58 -14.10 50.66
N GLN A 97 46.73 -14.66 50.27
CA GLN A 97 47.39 -14.27 49.02
C GLN A 97 46.57 -14.71 47.80
N ILE A 98 46.11 -15.96 47.78
CA ILE A 98 45.24 -16.45 46.71
C ILE A 98 43.96 -15.64 46.61
N TYR A 99 43.36 -15.28 47.75
CA TYR A 99 42.21 -14.40 47.80
C TYR A 99 42.48 -13.02 47.22
N LEU A 100 43.65 -12.42 47.46
CA LEU A 100 44.00 -11.12 46.86
C LEU A 100 44.12 -11.22 45.33
N ASP A 101 44.65 -12.32 44.80
CA ASP A 101 44.72 -12.56 43.36
C ASP A 101 43.32 -12.77 42.77
N PHE A 102 42.50 -13.59 43.42
CA PHE A 102 41.10 -13.83 43.05
C PHE A 102 40.28 -12.53 43.10
N LYS A 103 40.53 -11.68 44.09
CA LYS A 103 39.88 -10.37 44.23
C LYS A 103 40.29 -9.44 43.08
N ASN A 104 41.57 -9.35 42.76
CA ASN A 104 42.07 -8.41 41.75
C ASN A 104 41.75 -8.85 40.32
N ASN A 105 41.74 -10.16 40.04
CA ASN A 105 41.56 -10.69 38.69
C ASN A 105 40.11 -11.08 38.37
N HIS A 106 39.35 -11.48 39.39
CA HIS A 106 38.02 -12.07 39.22
C HIS A 106 36.94 -11.44 40.10
N ASN A 107 37.24 -10.32 40.77
CA ASN A 107 36.24 -9.57 41.55
C ASN A 107 35.63 -10.42 42.69
N ILE A 108 36.40 -11.36 43.22
CA ILE A 108 35.97 -12.21 44.33
C ILE A 108 36.05 -11.42 45.64
N THR A 109 34.95 -11.42 46.38
CA THR A 109 34.82 -10.67 47.64
C THR A 109 34.90 -11.55 48.87
N HIS A 110 34.68 -12.85 48.71
CA HIS A 110 34.61 -13.81 49.81
C HIS A 110 35.29 -15.14 49.45
N LEU A 111 36.14 -15.65 50.34
CA LEU A 111 36.72 -17.01 50.29
C LEU A 111 36.74 -17.63 51.69
N TYR A 112 35.91 -18.66 51.90
CA TYR A 112 35.70 -19.31 53.20
C TYR A 112 36.02 -20.80 53.13
N ILE A 113 36.47 -21.35 54.26
CA ILE A 113 36.48 -22.79 54.53
C ILE A 113 35.56 -23.05 55.72
N HIS A 114 34.68 -24.04 55.59
CA HIS A 114 33.76 -24.50 56.63
C HIS A 114 34.05 -25.94 57.02
N ASN A 115 33.85 -26.24 58.30
CA ASN A 115 33.93 -27.59 58.84
C ASN A 115 32.63 -28.38 58.57
N LEU A 116 32.67 -29.69 58.82
CA LEU A 116 31.52 -30.60 58.68
C LEU A 116 30.30 -30.20 59.53
N ASP A 117 30.51 -29.53 60.67
CA ASP A 117 29.45 -29.06 61.57
C ASP A 117 28.86 -27.69 61.17
N LYS A 118 29.21 -27.18 59.98
CA LYS A 118 28.85 -25.86 59.44
C LYS A 118 29.44 -24.69 60.24
N THR A 119 30.46 -24.93 61.06
CA THR A 119 31.24 -23.84 61.66
C THR A 119 32.27 -23.32 60.64
N ASN A 120 32.40 -21.99 60.57
CA ASN A 120 33.39 -21.38 59.71
C ASN A 120 34.80 -21.62 60.27
N PHE A 121 35.64 -22.35 59.54
CA PHE A 121 37.02 -22.60 59.95
C PHE A 121 37.91 -21.40 59.64
N LEU A 122 37.76 -20.80 58.46
CA LEU A 122 38.59 -19.70 58.01
C LEU A 122 37.84 -18.77 57.04
N ARG A 123 38.16 -17.48 57.14
CA ARG A 123 37.82 -16.46 56.15
C ARG A 123 39.10 -15.83 55.62
N ALA A 124 39.43 -16.04 54.36
CA ALA A 124 40.65 -15.49 53.78
C ALA A 124 40.65 -13.95 53.76
N HIS A 125 39.48 -13.32 53.67
CA HIS A 125 39.32 -11.87 53.68
C HIS A 125 39.27 -11.23 55.09
N ASN A 126 39.08 -12.01 56.16
CA ASN A 126 38.99 -11.47 57.53
C ASN A 126 39.49 -12.47 58.59
N ARG A 127 40.73 -12.27 59.05
CA ARG A 127 41.42 -13.14 60.02
C ARG A 127 40.67 -13.33 61.34
N LYS A 128 39.95 -12.30 61.82
CA LYS A 128 39.39 -12.25 63.17
C LYS A 128 38.08 -13.01 63.34
N LEU A 129 37.35 -13.27 62.24
CA LEU A 129 36.03 -13.91 62.28
C LEU A 129 36.15 -15.40 61.93
N HIS A 130 35.77 -16.26 62.88
CA HIS A 130 35.80 -17.71 62.75
C HIS A 130 35.01 -18.39 63.86
N SER A 131 34.84 -19.71 63.72
CA SER A 131 34.17 -20.60 64.67
C SER A 131 32.71 -20.25 64.92
N ASP A 132 32.14 -19.36 64.11
CA ASP A 132 30.71 -19.08 64.10
C ASP A 132 30.00 -20.08 63.18
N LYS A 133 28.77 -20.45 63.57
CA LYS A 133 27.94 -21.35 62.79
C LYS A 133 27.27 -20.58 61.66
N ILE A 134 27.44 -21.04 60.43
CA ILE A 134 26.87 -20.40 59.24
C ILE A 134 25.57 -21.11 58.87
N GLU A 135 24.46 -20.37 58.93
CA GLU A 135 23.14 -20.85 58.48
C GLU A 135 22.77 -20.11 57.19
N ARG A 136 23.09 -20.74 56.05
CA ARG A 136 22.86 -20.21 54.70
C ARG A 136 22.31 -21.29 53.78
N PHE A 137 21.51 -20.91 52.78
CA PHE A 137 20.84 -21.89 51.94
C PHE A 137 21.85 -22.62 51.05
N THR A 138 22.86 -21.93 50.50
CA THR A 138 23.86 -22.56 49.63
C THR A 138 24.65 -23.62 50.39
N LEU A 139 25.12 -23.29 51.59
CA LEU A 139 25.87 -24.20 52.47
C LEU A 139 24.99 -25.34 53.00
N ASN A 140 23.76 -25.06 53.44
CA ASN A 140 22.85 -26.11 53.90
C ASN A 140 22.53 -27.08 52.77
N ASN A 141 22.28 -26.59 51.56
CA ASN A 141 21.99 -27.43 50.41
C ASN A 141 23.21 -28.26 49.99
N ALA A 142 24.44 -27.72 50.04
CA ALA A 142 25.67 -28.50 49.81
C ALA A 142 25.83 -29.62 50.86
N VAL A 143 25.44 -29.35 52.11
CA VAL A 143 25.49 -30.32 53.21
C VAL A 143 24.42 -31.41 53.04
N ASP A 144 23.20 -31.02 52.68
CA ASP A 144 22.07 -31.95 52.55
C ASP A 144 22.20 -32.84 51.30
N THR A 145 22.74 -32.30 50.20
CA THR A 145 22.88 -33.03 48.92
C THR A 145 24.25 -33.68 48.75
N GLY A 146 25.28 -33.22 49.45
CA GLY A 146 26.66 -33.64 49.21
C GLY A 146 27.20 -33.21 47.84
N ALA A 147 26.59 -32.22 47.19
CA ALA A 147 26.94 -31.76 45.86
C ALA A 147 27.29 -30.26 45.85
N VAL A 148 27.82 -29.77 44.72
CA VAL A 148 28.04 -28.34 44.51
C VAL A 148 26.72 -27.60 44.62
N SER A 149 26.76 -26.48 45.33
CA SER A 149 25.60 -25.64 45.57
C SER A 149 25.98 -24.19 45.32
N SER A 150 25.26 -23.53 44.41
CA SER A 150 25.46 -22.12 44.08
C SER A 150 24.21 -21.31 44.40
N GLY A 151 24.25 -19.99 44.28
CA GLY A 151 23.05 -19.16 44.36
C GLY A 151 23.33 -17.78 44.91
N ILE A 152 22.37 -16.88 44.73
CA ILE A 152 22.47 -15.52 45.23
C ILE A 152 21.81 -15.45 46.61
N GLU A 153 22.58 -15.15 47.65
CA GLU A 153 22.10 -15.05 49.02
C GLU A 153 22.47 -13.74 49.69
N PHE A 154 21.67 -13.39 50.70
CA PHE A 154 22.02 -12.35 51.65
C PHE A 154 23.04 -12.87 52.68
N GLY A 155 24.22 -12.27 52.71
CA GLY A 155 25.28 -12.60 53.64
C GLY A 155 25.04 -12.09 55.06
N VAL A 156 25.75 -12.66 56.03
CA VAL A 156 25.66 -12.31 57.47
C VAL A 156 26.09 -10.85 57.74
N ASN A 157 26.89 -10.26 56.86
CA ASN A 157 27.31 -8.86 56.93
C ASN A 157 26.35 -7.89 56.22
N HIS A 158 25.20 -8.37 55.72
CA HIS A 158 24.21 -7.64 54.94
C HIS A 158 24.60 -7.35 53.48
N ASP A 159 25.52 -8.16 52.94
CA ASP A 159 26.00 -8.06 51.55
C ASP A 159 25.29 -9.12 50.69
N PHE A 160 24.72 -8.72 49.55
CA PHE A 160 24.05 -9.64 48.63
C PHE A 160 25.08 -10.21 47.66
N ALA A 161 25.35 -11.51 47.71
CA ALA A 161 26.45 -12.10 46.94
C ALA A 161 26.01 -13.36 46.19
N LEU A 162 26.50 -13.52 44.97
CA LEU A 162 26.52 -14.80 44.30
C LEU A 162 27.57 -15.67 45.01
N ARG A 163 27.15 -16.82 45.53
CA ARG A 163 28.00 -17.75 46.27
C ARG A 163 28.00 -19.11 45.61
N VAL A 164 29.13 -19.79 45.72
CA VAL A 164 29.31 -21.18 45.32
C VAL A 164 29.99 -21.91 46.47
N VAL A 165 29.39 -23.01 46.89
CA VAL A 165 29.86 -23.90 47.95
C VAL A 165 30.10 -25.27 47.33
N VAL A 166 31.31 -25.79 47.46
CA VAL A 166 31.69 -27.12 46.97
C VAL A 166 32.07 -27.99 48.18
N PRO A 167 31.51 -29.21 48.32
CA PRO A 167 31.96 -30.16 49.32
C PRO A 167 33.41 -30.59 49.03
N TRP A 168 34.24 -30.58 50.06
CA TRP A 168 35.67 -30.83 49.95
C TRP A 168 36.00 -32.24 50.44
N TYR A 169 36.55 -33.06 49.54
CA TYR A 169 36.89 -34.46 49.78
C TYR A 169 38.40 -34.66 49.79
N ASP A 170 38.85 -35.62 50.59
CA ASP A 170 40.21 -36.16 50.55
C ASP A 170 40.16 -37.69 50.63
N ASP A 171 40.78 -38.38 49.68
CA ASP A 171 40.67 -39.84 49.47
C ASP A 171 39.22 -40.38 49.57
N GLY A 172 38.25 -39.62 49.04
CA GLY A 172 36.83 -39.96 49.04
C GLY A 172 36.10 -39.71 50.37
N ALA A 173 36.79 -39.26 51.43
CA ALA A 173 36.18 -38.85 52.68
C ALA A 173 35.89 -37.33 52.66
N LEU A 174 34.65 -36.94 52.97
CA LEU A 174 34.28 -35.53 53.09
C LEU A 174 34.97 -34.91 54.31
N ILE A 175 35.79 -33.88 54.10
CA ILE A 175 36.57 -33.22 55.16
C ILE A 175 36.03 -31.83 55.52
N GLY A 176 35.29 -31.17 54.63
CA GLY A 176 34.74 -29.84 54.87
C GLY A 176 34.05 -29.26 53.64
N TYR A 177 33.91 -27.93 53.58
CA TYR A 177 33.33 -27.22 52.44
C TYR A 177 34.16 -25.97 52.14
N ILE A 178 34.38 -25.68 50.87
CA ILE A 178 35.01 -24.43 50.42
C ILE A 178 33.93 -23.57 49.77
N GLU A 179 33.89 -22.29 50.12
CA GLU A 179 32.93 -21.33 49.59
C GLU A 179 33.67 -20.12 48.98
N LEU A 180 33.31 -19.77 47.74
CA LEU A 180 33.65 -18.50 47.12
C LEU A 180 32.40 -17.64 46.93
N GLY A 181 32.57 -16.33 46.99
CA GLY A 181 31.48 -15.39 46.70
C GLY A 181 31.94 -14.12 46.00
N LYS A 182 31.08 -13.63 45.11
CA LYS A 182 31.20 -12.36 44.39
C LYS A 182 30.03 -11.47 44.77
N ASP A 183 30.32 -10.23 45.18
CA ASP A 183 29.29 -9.29 45.64
C ASP A 183 28.45 -8.82 44.45
N ILE A 184 27.13 -8.68 44.63
CA ILE A 184 26.22 -8.24 43.58
C ILE A 184 26.59 -6.83 43.11
N GLU A 185 27.27 -6.03 43.93
CA GLU A 185 27.67 -4.66 43.59
C GLU A 185 28.64 -4.62 42.40
N GLU A 186 29.61 -5.53 42.35
CA GLU A 186 30.54 -5.61 41.22
C GLU A 186 29.87 -6.22 40.00
N PHE A 187 29.06 -7.25 40.22
CA PHE A 187 28.23 -7.88 39.19
C PHE A 187 27.23 -6.91 38.53
N SER A 188 26.54 -6.07 39.32
CA SER A 188 25.54 -5.12 38.84
C SER A 188 26.15 -3.96 38.07
N LYS A 189 27.35 -3.49 38.44
CA LYS A 189 28.11 -2.50 37.67
C LYS A 189 28.51 -3.04 36.30
N GLU A 190 28.99 -4.28 36.26
CA GLU A 190 29.37 -4.97 35.02
C GLU A 190 28.17 -5.13 34.08
N LEU A 191 27.02 -5.57 34.61
CA LEU A 191 25.78 -5.65 33.86
C LEU A 191 25.29 -4.30 33.36
N THR A 192 25.30 -3.26 34.21
CA THR A 192 24.85 -1.91 33.83
C THR A 192 25.72 -1.33 32.71
N ASN A 193 27.03 -1.52 32.79
CA ASN A 193 27.97 -1.07 31.75
C ASN A 193 27.78 -1.83 30.44
N THR A 194 27.57 -3.14 30.53
CA THR A 194 27.39 -4.01 29.35
C THR A 194 26.06 -3.74 28.66
N LEU A 195 24.98 -3.62 29.44
CA LEU A 195 23.61 -3.52 28.96
C LEU A 195 23.15 -2.07 28.75
N LYS A 196 23.91 -1.08 29.24
CA LYS A 196 23.55 0.35 29.23
C LYS A 196 22.14 0.61 29.76
N THR A 197 21.71 -0.17 30.76
CA THR A 197 20.36 -0.13 31.34
C THR A 197 20.46 0.00 32.85
N ASN A 198 19.50 0.70 33.47
CA ASN A 198 19.42 0.74 34.93
C ASN A 198 18.66 -0.50 35.42
N ILE A 199 19.13 -1.07 36.53
CA ILE A 199 18.56 -2.24 37.19
C ILE A 199 18.45 -1.97 38.69
N ILE A 200 17.28 -2.30 39.26
CA ILE A 200 17.06 -2.33 40.72
C ILE A 200 16.92 -3.78 41.15
N PHE A 201 17.69 -4.19 42.15
CA PHE A 201 17.59 -5.51 42.77
C PHE A 201 16.87 -5.41 44.11
N THR A 202 15.88 -6.29 44.30
CA THR A 202 15.08 -6.39 45.52
C THR A 202 15.03 -7.83 46.03
N LEU A 203 15.00 -8.03 47.35
CA LEU A 203 14.73 -9.35 47.95
C LEU A 203 13.40 -9.37 48.67
N ASP A 204 12.83 -10.55 48.81
CA ASP A 204 11.66 -10.78 49.65
C ASP A 204 12.00 -10.44 51.12
N THR A 205 11.13 -9.65 51.76
CA THR A 205 11.32 -9.21 53.15
C THR A 205 11.29 -10.37 54.15
N GLU A 206 10.59 -11.48 53.86
CA GLU A 206 10.59 -12.67 54.71
C GLU A 206 11.94 -13.41 54.66
N VAL A 207 12.54 -13.51 53.47
CA VAL A 207 13.88 -14.10 53.29
C VAL A 207 14.93 -13.32 54.07
N VAL A 208 14.86 -11.99 54.04
CA VAL A 208 15.78 -11.13 54.80
C VAL A 208 15.59 -11.30 56.32
N LYS A 209 14.35 -11.38 56.81
CA LYS A 209 14.04 -11.58 58.24
C LYS A 209 14.52 -12.94 58.76
N GLN A 210 14.39 -14.01 57.97
CA GLN A 210 14.86 -15.34 58.34
C GLN A 210 16.39 -15.38 58.46
N THR A 211 17.09 -14.67 57.60
CA THR A 211 18.56 -14.71 57.50
C THR A 211 19.26 -13.84 58.56
N THR A 212 18.68 -12.69 58.92
CA THR A 212 19.32 -11.71 59.83
C THR A 212 19.03 -11.95 61.32
N LYS A 213 18.07 -12.81 61.68
CA LYS A 213 17.58 -13.01 63.06
C LYS A 213 17.15 -11.72 63.80
N GLN A 214 17.04 -10.58 63.11
CA GLN A 214 16.55 -9.31 63.63
C GLN A 214 15.08 -9.11 63.27
N LYS A 215 14.29 -8.52 64.19
CA LYS A 215 12.87 -8.21 63.96
C LYS A 215 12.63 -6.97 63.09
N SER A 216 13.62 -6.08 62.95
CA SER A 216 13.56 -4.88 62.13
C SER A 216 14.69 -4.86 61.12
N LEU A 217 14.38 -4.62 59.84
CA LEU A 217 15.39 -4.30 58.84
C LEU A 217 16.11 -3.01 59.23
N ASP A 218 17.40 -2.94 58.96
CA ASP A 218 18.25 -1.77 59.18
C ASP A 218 17.69 -0.53 58.43
N ASP A 219 17.79 0.66 59.02
CA ASP A 219 17.30 1.94 58.46
C ASP A 219 17.96 2.31 57.11
N ARG A 220 18.97 1.53 56.69
CA ARG A 220 19.73 1.68 55.45
C ARG A 220 19.00 1.17 54.21
N TYR A 221 17.93 0.38 54.36
CA TYR A 221 17.20 -0.20 53.22
C TYR A 221 15.86 0.48 52.96
N ILE A 222 15.50 0.65 51.68
CA ILE A 222 14.16 1.13 51.29
C ILE A 222 13.23 -0.08 51.23
N THR A 223 12.23 -0.10 52.12
CA THR A 223 11.21 -1.14 52.17
C THR A 223 10.07 -0.85 51.18
N LEU A 224 9.80 -1.83 50.33
CA LEU A 224 8.57 -2.01 49.57
C LEU A 224 7.62 -2.89 50.38
N ASP A 225 6.36 -3.06 49.93
CA ASP A 225 5.33 -3.77 50.69
C ASP A 225 5.74 -5.23 51.00
N ASN A 226 6.24 -5.96 50.00
CA ASN A 226 6.71 -7.35 50.14
C ASN A 226 8.22 -7.50 49.95
N TYR A 227 8.87 -6.49 49.38
CA TYR A 227 10.27 -6.54 48.96
C TYR A 227 11.13 -5.47 49.66
N CYS A 228 12.44 -5.66 49.67
CA CYS A 228 13.41 -4.72 50.18
C CYS A 228 14.34 -4.34 49.05
N VAL A 229 14.49 -3.04 48.76
CA VAL A 229 15.47 -2.56 47.77
C VAL A 229 16.86 -2.67 48.38
N ILE A 230 17.71 -3.46 47.74
CA ILE A 230 19.07 -3.72 48.23
C ILE A 230 20.07 -2.90 47.45
N LYS A 231 19.88 -2.80 46.13
CA LYS A 231 20.76 -2.01 45.28
C LYS A 231 20.03 -1.44 44.09
N SER A 232 20.41 -0.21 43.75
CA SER A 232 19.98 0.48 42.55
C SER A 232 21.20 1.03 41.83
N THR A 233 21.23 0.87 40.52
CA THR A 233 22.20 1.52 39.63
C THR A 233 21.73 2.90 39.15
N ILE A 234 20.51 3.30 39.54
CA ILE A 234 20.02 4.66 39.35
C ILE A 234 20.81 5.58 40.29
N VAL A 235 21.59 6.48 39.69
CA VAL A 235 22.41 7.49 40.39
C VAL A 235 21.48 8.40 41.21
N ASP A 236 21.80 8.60 42.49
CA ASP A 236 21.02 9.29 43.53
C ASP A 236 19.69 8.62 43.89
N LEU A 237 19.73 7.70 44.87
CA LEU A 237 18.54 7.10 45.49
C LEU A 237 17.72 8.13 46.29
N LYS A 238 16.98 8.98 45.58
CA LYS A 238 15.67 9.49 46.00
C LYS A 238 14.63 8.80 45.12
N ILE A 239 14.30 7.54 45.43
CA ILE A 239 13.18 6.86 44.77
C ILE A 239 11.95 7.76 44.93
N SER A 240 11.45 8.34 43.84
CA SER A 240 10.33 9.25 43.91
C SER A 240 9.07 8.50 44.37
N LYS A 241 8.15 9.20 45.03
CA LYS A 241 6.90 8.61 45.55
C LYS A 241 6.12 7.85 44.46
N ASN A 242 6.17 8.34 43.22
CA ASN A 242 5.52 7.69 42.08
C ASN A 242 6.17 6.35 41.72
N LEU A 243 7.50 6.26 41.78
CA LEU A 243 8.22 5.02 41.49
C LEU A 243 7.96 3.98 42.59
N LEU A 244 7.94 4.40 43.85
CA LEU A 244 7.53 3.54 44.99
C LEU A 244 6.12 2.98 44.80
N GLU A 245 5.17 3.81 44.36
CA GLU A 245 3.79 3.36 44.13
C GLU A 245 3.68 2.34 42.99
N ILE A 246 4.50 2.50 41.93
CA ILE A 246 4.57 1.56 40.81
C ILE A 246 5.17 0.22 41.28
N LEU A 247 6.28 0.27 42.02
CA LEU A 247 6.97 -0.92 42.52
C LEU A 247 6.16 -1.68 43.58
N ASN A 248 5.29 -1.00 44.34
CA ASN A 248 4.41 -1.63 45.33
C ASN A 248 3.11 -2.22 44.74
N LYS A 249 2.62 -1.73 43.59
CA LYS A 249 1.28 -2.08 43.08
C LYS A 249 1.16 -3.49 42.46
N SER A 250 2.26 -4.11 42.06
CA SER A 250 2.22 -5.39 41.38
C SER A 250 3.51 -6.16 41.58
N GLU A 251 3.39 -7.42 42.03
CA GLU A 251 4.52 -8.34 42.13
C GLU A 251 5.23 -8.48 40.78
N ASN A 252 4.49 -8.71 39.68
CA ASN A 252 5.08 -8.80 38.34
C ASN A 252 4.70 -7.59 37.48
N ILE A 253 5.66 -6.68 37.31
CA ILE A 253 5.56 -5.54 36.40
C ILE A 253 5.93 -5.98 34.99
N SER A 254 5.07 -5.70 34.02
CA SER A 254 5.40 -5.88 32.60
C SER A 254 5.06 -4.61 31.83
N ASN A 255 6.08 -3.99 31.24
CA ASN A 255 5.98 -2.81 30.38
C ASN A 255 5.19 -1.62 30.98
N ILE A 256 5.48 -1.25 32.23
CA ILE A 256 4.94 -0.01 32.80
C ILE A 256 5.78 1.17 32.34
N ILE A 257 5.13 2.21 31.81
CA ILE A 257 5.79 3.46 31.42
C ILE A 257 6.00 4.32 32.66
N TYR A 258 7.23 4.76 32.86
CA TYR A 258 7.64 5.63 33.95
C TYR A 258 8.39 6.83 33.39
N GLU A 259 8.02 8.04 33.82
CA GLU A 259 8.64 9.27 33.36
C GLU A 259 9.28 10.01 34.54
N GLU A 260 10.56 10.33 34.42
CA GLU A 260 11.29 11.11 35.41
C GLU A 260 12.44 11.88 34.75
N ASN A 261 12.65 13.13 35.17
CA ASN A 261 13.74 14.00 34.67
C ASN A 261 13.82 14.09 33.13
N ASN A 262 12.66 14.20 32.46
CA ASN A 262 12.54 14.32 31.00
C ASN A 262 13.03 13.08 30.22
N LYS A 263 13.14 11.94 30.90
CA LYS A 263 13.36 10.62 30.33
C LYS A 263 12.16 9.73 30.57
N ILE A 264 11.86 8.88 29.60
CA ILE A 264 10.76 7.94 29.65
C ILE A 264 11.35 6.53 29.62
N TYR A 265 11.02 5.76 30.64
CA TYR A 265 11.46 4.39 30.83
C TYR A 265 10.30 3.43 30.67
N THR A 266 10.58 2.26 30.12
CA THR A 266 9.73 1.08 30.27
C THR A 266 10.33 0.21 31.39
N ILE A 267 9.52 -0.09 32.39
CA ILE A 267 9.88 -0.93 33.54
C ILE A 267 9.25 -2.30 33.36
N SER A 268 10.05 -3.34 33.60
CA SER A 268 9.60 -4.71 33.73
C SER A 268 10.38 -5.41 34.83
N SER A 269 9.75 -6.37 35.50
CA SER A 269 10.36 -7.15 36.58
C SER A 269 10.67 -8.57 36.13
N GLU A 270 11.84 -9.06 36.51
CA GLU A 270 12.26 -10.45 36.37
C GLU A 270 12.48 -11.06 37.75
N THR A 271 11.93 -12.26 37.96
CA THR A 271 12.05 -12.96 39.25
C THR A 271 13.45 -13.55 39.39
N LEU A 272 14.05 -13.35 40.56
CA LEU A 272 15.29 -13.99 40.96
C LEU A 272 14.93 -15.28 41.69
N TYR A 273 15.46 -16.38 41.18
CA TYR A 273 15.27 -17.69 41.76
C TYR A 273 16.53 -18.15 42.48
N ASP A 274 16.37 -18.88 43.57
CA ASP A 274 17.43 -19.72 44.11
C ASP A 274 17.56 -21.05 43.34
N MET A 275 18.51 -21.90 43.74
CA MET A 275 18.75 -23.20 43.10
C MET A 275 17.62 -24.22 43.28
N GLN A 276 16.72 -24.01 44.24
CA GLN A 276 15.51 -24.81 44.43
C GLN A 276 14.32 -24.26 43.63
N LYS A 277 14.55 -23.23 42.80
CA LYS A 277 13.53 -22.45 42.08
C LYS A 277 12.56 -21.72 42.99
N GLN A 278 12.97 -21.42 44.22
CA GLN A 278 12.20 -20.58 45.12
C GLN A 278 12.40 -19.10 44.73
N ASP A 279 11.31 -18.33 44.69
CA ASP A 279 11.37 -16.87 44.50
C ASP A 279 12.07 -16.26 45.74
N ILE A 280 13.22 -15.67 45.51
CA ILE A 280 14.00 -14.99 46.55
C ILE A 280 13.91 -13.47 46.41
N GLY A 281 13.47 -12.95 45.26
CA GLY A 281 13.50 -11.54 44.97
C GLY A 281 13.19 -11.19 43.51
N LYS A 282 13.36 -9.92 43.17
CA LYS A 282 13.05 -9.38 41.84
C LYS A 282 14.14 -8.43 41.37
N SER A 283 14.33 -8.41 40.06
CA SER A 283 15.13 -7.43 39.35
C SER A 283 14.21 -6.58 38.47
N TYR A 284 14.19 -5.26 38.69
CA TYR A 284 13.42 -4.33 37.87
C TYR A 284 14.35 -3.68 36.86
N ILE A 285 14.07 -3.90 35.58
CA ILE A 285 14.87 -3.43 34.44
C ILE A 285 14.21 -2.17 33.86
N PHE A 286 15.00 -1.11 33.68
CA PHE A 286 14.54 0.18 33.17
C PHE A 286 15.12 0.47 31.78
N ILE A 287 14.30 0.31 30.75
CA ILE A 287 14.69 0.57 29.36
C ILE A 287 14.36 2.01 29.00
N ASP A 288 15.36 2.83 28.69
CA ASP A 288 15.16 4.21 28.20
C ASP A 288 14.58 4.20 26.77
N ILE A 289 13.34 4.64 26.63
CA ILE A 289 12.60 4.73 25.35
C ILE A 289 12.40 6.18 24.90
N THR A 290 13.14 7.13 25.49
CA THR A 290 12.94 8.57 25.25
C THR A 290 13.15 8.94 23.79
N ASN A 291 14.22 8.43 23.17
CA ASN A 291 14.53 8.73 21.77
C ASN A 291 13.52 8.06 20.83
N ASP A 292 13.16 6.81 21.11
CA ASP A 292 12.17 6.04 20.34
C ASP A 292 10.82 6.79 20.31
N LEU A 293 10.37 7.35 21.44
CA LEU A 293 9.16 8.17 21.53
C LEU A 293 9.28 9.53 20.83
N ARG A 294 10.43 10.19 20.90
CA ARG A 294 10.66 11.48 20.23
C ARG A 294 10.63 11.35 18.71
N GLU A 295 11.30 10.32 18.18
CA GLU A 295 11.32 10.04 16.75
C GLU A 295 9.91 9.76 16.24
N LEU A 296 9.14 8.96 16.98
CA LEU A 296 7.76 8.63 16.66
C LEU A 296 6.84 9.86 16.67
N ASN A 297 6.94 10.70 17.71
CA ASN A 297 6.18 11.95 17.77
C ASN A 297 6.53 12.90 16.61
N SER A 298 7.80 12.91 16.18
CA SER A 298 8.24 13.69 15.02
C SER A 298 7.60 13.21 13.72
N ILE A 299 7.60 11.89 13.48
CA ILE A 299 6.97 11.27 12.31
C ILE A 299 5.46 11.57 12.31
N LEU A 300 4.79 11.43 13.45
CA LEU A 300 3.36 11.68 13.59
C LEU A 300 3.03 13.17 13.29
N LEU A 301 3.85 14.10 13.77
CA LEU A 301 3.69 15.53 13.48
C LEU A 301 3.88 15.85 11.99
N GLN A 302 4.85 15.22 11.33
CA GLN A 302 5.09 15.36 9.89
C GLN A 302 3.87 14.88 9.08
N LEU A 303 3.30 13.73 9.43
CA LEU A 303 2.12 13.17 8.77
C LEU A 303 0.88 14.04 8.97
N ILE A 304 0.65 14.54 10.19
CA ILE A 304 -0.44 15.50 10.48
C ILE A 304 -0.30 16.74 9.60
N SER A 305 0.91 17.29 9.52
CA SER A 305 1.19 18.50 8.74
C SER A 305 0.93 18.27 7.25
N MET A 306 1.36 17.13 6.70
CA MET A 306 1.11 16.77 5.30
C MET A 306 -0.39 16.63 5.00
N LEU A 307 -1.15 15.97 5.87
CA LEU A 307 -2.60 15.79 5.70
C LEU A 307 -3.36 17.13 5.75
N LEU A 308 -2.97 18.05 6.64
CA LEU A 308 -3.54 19.39 6.73
C LEU A 308 -3.32 20.20 5.44
N ILE A 309 -2.12 20.14 4.87
CA ILE A 309 -1.78 20.86 3.62
C ILE A 309 -2.65 20.34 2.46
N ILE A 310 -2.77 19.02 2.33
CA ILE A 310 -3.60 18.40 1.28
C ILE A 310 -5.07 18.79 1.46
N GLY A 311 -5.59 18.75 2.69
CA GLY A 311 -6.97 19.11 2.99
C GLY A 311 -7.31 20.57 2.63
N ILE A 312 -6.42 21.51 2.95
CA ILE A 312 -6.58 22.93 2.60
C ILE A 312 -6.63 23.12 1.08
N PHE A 313 -5.74 22.42 0.33
CA PHE A 313 -5.68 22.54 -1.12
C PHE A 313 -6.95 22.03 -1.80
N VAL A 314 -7.47 20.88 -1.36
CA VAL A 314 -8.74 20.32 -1.85
C VAL A 314 -9.91 21.27 -1.58
N LEU A 315 -9.97 21.84 -0.38
CA LEU A 315 -11.05 22.77 -0.01
C LEU A 315 -11.03 24.05 -0.85
N PHE A 316 -9.84 24.61 -1.07
CA PHE A 316 -9.65 25.80 -1.90
C PHE A 316 -10.09 25.58 -3.35
N TYR A 317 -9.69 24.44 -3.93
CA TYR A 317 -10.07 24.09 -5.30
C TYR A 317 -11.59 23.94 -5.44
N PHE A 318 -12.23 23.24 -4.49
CA PHE A 318 -13.67 23.01 -4.50
C PHE A 318 -14.47 24.33 -4.35
N TYR A 319 -14.04 25.23 -3.47
CA TYR A 319 -14.65 26.55 -3.32
C TYR A 319 -14.60 27.37 -4.62
N LYS A 320 -13.43 27.39 -5.30
CA LYS A 320 -13.26 28.12 -6.57
C LYS A 320 -14.16 27.56 -7.67
N TYR A 321 -14.36 26.25 -7.69
CA TYR A 321 -15.23 25.58 -8.66
C TYR A 321 -16.70 26.01 -8.50
N LEU A 322 -17.22 26.01 -7.27
CA LEU A 322 -18.61 26.39 -6.99
C LEU A 322 -18.93 27.84 -7.37
N LYS A 323 -18.03 28.79 -7.08
CA LYS A 323 -18.24 30.21 -7.40
C LYS A 323 -18.34 30.49 -8.91
N LYS A 324 -17.73 29.63 -9.74
CA LYS A 324 -17.80 29.75 -11.21
C LYS A 324 -19.17 29.33 -11.75
N ILE A 325 -19.83 28.39 -11.08
CA ILE A 325 -21.14 27.87 -11.50
C ILE A 325 -22.24 28.90 -11.26
N ASP A 326 -22.24 29.58 -10.10
CA ASP A 326 -23.28 30.56 -9.75
C ASP A 326 -23.38 31.73 -10.76
N LYS A 327 -22.24 32.20 -11.27
CA LYS A 327 -22.22 33.34 -12.21
C LYS A 327 -22.84 32.98 -13.58
N ILE A 328 -22.70 31.74 -14.03
CA ILE A 328 -23.23 31.29 -15.32
C ILE A 328 -24.78 31.21 -15.27
N LEU A 329 -25.34 30.87 -14.12
CA LEU A 329 -26.78 30.67 -13.94
C LEU A 329 -27.60 31.97 -13.96
N GLU A 330 -27.01 33.14 -13.67
CA GLU A 330 -27.74 34.42 -13.65
C GLU A 330 -27.96 35.02 -15.05
N ASP A 331 -26.99 34.90 -15.94
CA ASP A 331 -27.05 35.51 -17.29
C ASP A 331 -28.04 34.76 -18.21
N ASP A 332 -28.11 33.43 -18.11
CA ASP A 332 -29.02 32.60 -18.91
C ASP A 332 -30.51 32.93 -18.62
N LYS A 333 -30.82 33.42 -17.42
CA LYS A 333 -32.20 33.65 -16.99
C LYS A 333 -32.91 34.79 -17.71
N LYS A 334 -32.20 35.87 -18.08
CA LYS A 334 -32.81 37.05 -18.76
C LYS A 334 -33.14 36.78 -20.23
N ILE A 335 -32.35 35.94 -20.90
CA ILE A 335 -32.56 35.60 -22.32
C ILE A 335 -33.75 34.65 -22.47
N ILE A 336 -33.92 33.73 -21.52
CA ILE A 336 -35.05 32.80 -21.48
C ILE A 336 -36.39 33.55 -21.37
N GLU A 337 -36.46 34.64 -20.60
CA GLU A 337 -37.73 35.36 -20.35
C GLU A 337 -38.27 36.12 -21.57
N LEU A 338 -37.39 36.66 -22.44
CA LEU A 338 -37.79 37.36 -23.67
C LEU A 338 -38.20 36.37 -24.80
N ASN A 339 -37.48 35.26 -24.94
CA ASN A 339 -37.84 34.19 -25.89
C ASN A 339 -39.18 33.55 -25.53
N PHE A 340 -39.46 33.40 -24.22
CA PHE A 340 -40.73 32.90 -23.74
C PHE A 340 -41.94 33.77 -24.16
N GLN A 341 -41.81 35.09 -24.17
CA GLN A 341 -42.90 35.97 -24.65
C GLN A 341 -43.17 35.85 -26.15
N PHE A 342 -42.12 35.65 -26.96
CA PHE A 342 -42.25 35.44 -28.39
C PHE A 342 -42.88 34.08 -28.72
N GLU A 343 -42.44 33.01 -28.05
CA GLU A 343 -43.03 31.67 -28.19
C GLU A 343 -44.51 31.64 -27.80
N GLN A 344 -44.89 32.33 -26.72
CA GLN A 344 -46.30 32.46 -26.34
C GLN A 344 -47.15 33.13 -27.42
N TYR A 345 -46.62 34.18 -28.07
CA TYR A 345 -47.34 34.88 -29.14
C TYR A 345 -47.52 34.02 -30.39
N VAL A 346 -46.46 33.32 -30.83
CA VAL A 346 -46.52 32.41 -31.99
C VAL A 346 -47.50 31.26 -31.72
N ASN A 347 -47.46 30.67 -30.52
CA ASN A 347 -48.42 29.62 -30.12
C ASN A 347 -49.87 30.14 -30.10
N LYS A 348 -50.09 31.37 -29.65
CA LYS A 348 -51.43 31.98 -29.60
C LYS A 348 -51.99 32.25 -31.01
N ILE A 349 -51.18 32.80 -31.92
CA ILE A 349 -51.58 32.97 -33.34
C ILE A 349 -51.86 31.62 -33.99
N SER A 350 -51.00 30.62 -33.75
CA SER A 350 -51.15 29.30 -34.36
C SER A 350 -52.44 28.60 -33.89
N SER A 351 -52.79 28.71 -32.60
CA SER A 351 -54.04 28.14 -32.09
C SER A 351 -55.28 28.91 -32.58
N GLU A 352 -55.22 30.24 -32.66
CA GLU A 352 -56.36 31.04 -33.14
C GLU A 352 -56.65 30.81 -34.63
N LEU A 353 -55.66 30.87 -35.54
CA LEU A 353 -55.89 30.81 -37.00
C LEU A 353 -55.99 29.40 -37.58
N PHE A 354 -55.44 28.36 -36.94
CA PHE A 354 -55.37 27.02 -37.52
C PHE A 354 -56.30 25.97 -36.88
N VAL A 355 -56.90 26.27 -35.72
CA VAL A 355 -57.80 25.35 -34.97
C VAL A 355 -59.28 25.75 -35.07
N ASN A 356 -59.60 27.05 -35.12
CA ASN A 356 -60.99 27.51 -35.19
C ASN A 356 -61.61 27.30 -36.58
N ILE A 357 -62.88 26.87 -36.62
CA ILE A 357 -63.65 26.66 -37.85
C ILE A 357 -64.04 28.00 -38.51
N ASP A 358 -64.14 29.05 -37.71
CA ASP A 358 -64.50 30.41 -38.14
C ASP A 358 -63.25 31.27 -38.35
N ILE A 359 -62.78 31.31 -39.60
CA ILE A 359 -61.54 31.99 -40.00
C ILE A 359 -61.63 33.51 -39.76
N ASP A 360 -62.79 34.13 -39.96
CA ASP A 360 -62.95 35.60 -39.85
C ASP A 360 -62.84 36.07 -38.39
N LYS A 361 -63.42 35.31 -37.46
CA LYS A 361 -63.28 35.56 -36.02
C LYS A 361 -61.82 35.43 -35.55
N SER A 362 -61.10 34.45 -36.10
CA SER A 362 -59.69 34.22 -35.77
C SER A 362 -58.75 35.32 -36.27
N ILE A 363 -59.01 35.84 -37.46
CA ILE A 363 -58.27 36.99 -38.01
C ILE A 363 -58.46 38.22 -37.11
N SER A 364 -59.68 38.50 -36.66
CA SER A 364 -59.98 39.63 -35.76
C SER A 364 -59.19 39.56 -34.44
N ASN A 365 -59.17 38.39 -33.80
CA ASN A 365 -58.44 38.18 -32.54
C ASN A 365 -56.92 38.29 -32.72
N THR A 366 -56.41 37.78 -33.84
CA THR A 366 -54.98 37.87 -34.17
C THR A 366 -54.53 39.33 -34.31
N LEU A 367 -55.32 40.17 -34.99
CA LEU A 367 -55.01 41.60 -35.13
C LEU A 367 -55.04 42.34 -33.79
N LYS A 368 -55.98 42.00 -32.90
CA LYS A 368 -56.03 42.52 -31.53
C LYS A 368 -54.77 42.15 -30.74
N ASN A 369 -54.40 40.87 -30.73
CA ASN A 369 -53.22 40.39 -30.03
C ASN A 369 -51.94 41.05 -30.57
N LEU A 370 -51.84 41.24 -31.90
CA LEU A 370 -50.73 41.95 -32.53
C LEU A 370 -50.63 43.39 -32.04
N GLY A 371 -51.75 44.11 -32.01
CA GLY A 371 -51.81 45.49 -31.54
C GLY A 371 -51.45 45.64 -30.07
N GLU A 372 -51.93 44.75 -29.20
CA GLU A 372 -51.65 44.77 -27.75
C GLU A 372 -50.18 44.44 -27.44
N VAL A 373 -49.61 43.40 -28.07
CA VAL A 373 -48.22 42.97 -27.79
C VAL A 373 -47.19 43.98 -28.28
N LEU A 374 -47.47 44.66 -29.40
CA LEU A 374 -46.59 45.70 -29.93
C LEU A 374 -46.95 47.10 -29.45
N ASN A 375 -47.96 47.24 -28.58
CA ASN A 375 -48.47 48.50 -28.07
C ASN A 375 -48.79 49.51 -29.21
N ALA A 376 -49.37 49.01 -30.30
CA ALA A 376 -49.78 49.79 -31.47
C ALA A 376 -51.14 50.46 -31.27
N HIS A 377 -51.42 51.50 -32.06
CA HIS A 377 -52.69 52.23 -31.95
C HIS A 377 -53.79 51.64 -32.82
N ARG A 378 -53.43 51.09 -33.99
CA ARG A 378 -54.33 50.33 -34.86
C ARG A 378 -53.61 49.12 -35.46
N ALA A 379 -54.35 48.06 -35.74
CA ALA A 379 -53.92 46.89 -36.51
C ALA A 379 -55.04 46.50 -37.49
N TYR A 380 -54.72 46.26 -38.76
CA TYR A 380 -55.73 46.13 -39.82
C TYR A 380 -55.33 45.15 -40.92
N LEU A 381 -56.33 44.64 -41.65
CA LEU A 381 -56.20 43.74 -42.78
C LEU A 381 -56.97 44.25 -44.00
N PHE A 382 -56.26 44.51 -45.09
CA PHE A 382 -56.83 44.87 -46.38
C PHE A 382 -56.78 43.71 -47.37
N ILE A 383 -57.85 43.54 -48.16
CA ILE A 383 -57.95 42.52 -49.21
C ILE A 383 -58.26 43.19 -50.55
N PHE A 384 -57.55 42.80 -51.61
CA PHE A 384 -57.77 43.31 -52.96
C PHE A 384 -58.92 42.59 -53.67
N LYS A 385 -59.72 43.34 -54.43
CA LYS A 385 -60.81 42.83 -55.27
C LYS A 385 -60.66 43.29 -56.72
N LYS A 386 -61.41 42.63 -57.61
CA LYS A 386 -61.53 42.98 -59.05
C LYS A 386 -60.17 43.24 -59.71
N ASN A 387 -59.25 42.28 -59.59
CA ASN A 387 -57.90 42.37 -60.16
C ASN A 387 -57.12 43.63 -59.73
N TYR A 388 -57.07 43.85 -58.41
CA TYR A 388 -56.40 44.98 -57.75
C TYR A 388 -57.02 46.36 -58.01
N SER A 389 -58.21 46.47 -58.61
CA SER A 389 -58.83 47.78 -58.87
C SER A 389 -59.46 48.39 -57.60
N LEU A 390 -59.88 47.54 -56.66
CA LEU A 390 -60.48 47.94 -55.38
C LEU A 390 -59.75 47.26 -54.21
N MET A 391 -59.78 47.89 -53.03
CA MET A 391 -59.35 47.28 -51.78
C MET A 391 -60.33 47.55 -50.63
N ASP A 392 -60.48 46.56 -49.77
CA ASP A 392 -61.35 46.62 -48.60
C ASP A 392 -60.55 46.46 -47.31
N ASN A 393 -60.77 47.34 -46.34
CA ASN A 393 -60.43 47.05 -44.95
C ASN A 393 -61.42 46.00 -44.42
N THR A 394 -61.00 44.74 -44.37
CA THR A 394 -61.87 43.62 -43.99
C THR A 394 -61.94 43.42 -42.49
N HIS A 395 -60.84 43.67 -41.78
CA HIS A 395 -60.72 43.46 -40.34
C HIS A 395 -59.83 44.55 -39.72
N GLU A 396 -60.26 45.13 -38.60
CA GLU A 396 -59.56 46.22 -37.92
C GLU A 396 -59.71 46.13 -36.40
N TRP A 397 -58.62 46.37 -35.69
CA TRP A 397 -58.56 46.58 -34.25
C TRP A 397 -57.95 47.96 -33.93
N CYS A 398 -58.54 48.67 -32.96
CA CYS A 398 -58.07 49.98 -32.50
C CYS A 398 -57.87 49.99 -30.98
N ALA A 399 -56.84 50.68 -30.50
CA ALA A 399 -56.60 50.94 -29.09
C ALA A 399 -57.59 51.98 -28.53
N ASN A 400 -57.82 51.96 -27.22
CA ASN A 400 -58.76 52.87 -26.55
C ASN A 400 -58.42 54.35 -26.82
N GLY A 401 -59.41 55.10 -27.33
CA GLY A 401 -59.28 56.52 -27.68
C GLY A 401 -58.75 56.79 -29.11
N VAL A 402 -58.77 55.79 -29.99
CA VAL A 402 -58.41 55.90 -31.42
C VAL A 402 -59.66 55.58 -32.26
N ASN A 403 -59.95 56.41 -33.28
CA ASN A 403 -61.12 56.21 -34.14
C ASN A 403 -60.96 54.99 -35.05
N HIS A 404 -62.06 54.31 -35.38
CA HIS A 404 -62.10 53.23 -36.38
C HIS A 404 -62.22 53.79 -37.80
N GLU A 405 -61.52 53.17 -38.76
CA GLU A 405 -61.58 53.55 -40.19
C GLU A 405 -62.16 52.43 -41.07
N ILE A 406 -62.46 51.25 -40.51
CA ILE A 406 -62.97 50.08 -41.25
C ILE A 406 -64.24 50.32 -42.08
N ASN A 407 -65.10 51.26 -41.68
CA ASN A 407 -66.31 51.63 -42.42
C ASN A 407 -66.08 52.75 -43.43
N ASN A 408 -65.03 53.55 -43.23
CA ASN A 408 -64.65 54.65 -44.12
C ASN A 408 -63.78 54.17 -45.28
N LEU A 409 -63.12 53.01 -45.14
CA LEU A 409 -62.17 52.44 -46.09
C LEU A 409 -62.66 51.10 -46.66
N ARG A 410 -63.83 51.12 -47.33
CA ARG A 410 -64.41 49.98 -48.06
C ARG A 410 -64.60 50.33 -49.53
N ASP A 411 -64.32 49.37 -50.41
CA ASP A 411 -64.33 49.53 -51.86
C ASP A 411 -63.49 50.74 -52.32
N GLU A 412 -62.35 50.95 -51.66
CA GLU A 412 -61.44 52.04 -51.98
C GLU A 412 -60.79 51.81 -53.36
N GLU A 413 -60.91 52.78 -54.25
CA GLU A 413 -60.23 52.72 -55.54
C GLU A 413 -58.71 52.74 -55.32
N THR A 414 -58.00 51.75 -55.87
CA THR A 414 -56.54 51.66 -55.72
C THR A 414 -55.79 52.58 -56.70
N LYS A 415 -56.48 53.10 -57.72
CA LYS A 415 -55.93 53.93 -58.81
C LYS A 415 -55.23 55.22 -58.33
N PRO A 416 -55.72 55.93 -57.30
CA PRO A 416 -55.02 57.09 -56.71
C PRO A 416 -53.76 56.73 -55.92
N PHE A 417 -53.63 55.50 -55.43
CA PHE A 417 -52.56 55.02 -54.54
C PHE A 417 -51.47 54.22 -55.29
N LYS A 418 -50.88 54.85 -56.31
CA LYS A 418 -49.93 54.19 -57.23
C LYS A 418 -48.63 53.74 -56.56
N TRP A 419 -48.10 54.52 -55.62
CA TRP A 419 -46.86 54.16 -54.93
C TRP A 419 -47.09 52.97 -54.02
N TRP A 420 -48.20 52.99 -53.26
CA TRP A 420 -48.58 51.89 -52.37
C TRP A 420 -48.79 50.58 -53.13
N LEU A 421 -49.57 50.64 -54.22
CA LEU A 421 -49.85 49.46 -55.04
C LEU A 421 -48.59 48.88 -55.69
N ARG A 422 -47.62 49.73 -56.07
CA ARG A 422 -46.31 49.27 -56.56
C ARG A 422 -45.54 48.52 -55.47
N GLN A 423 -45.46 49.06 -54.24
CA GLN A 423 -44.77 48.38 -53.14
C GLN A 423 -45.42 47.02 -52.83
N CYS A 424 -46.75 46.94 -52.81
CA CYS A 424 -47.47 45.68 -52.61
C CYS A 424 -47.21 44.66 -53.73
N LYS A 425 -47.20 45.07 -55.00
CA LYS A 425 -46.91 44.18 -56.14
C LYS A 425 -45.45 43.71 -56.18
N GLU A 426 -44.53 44.55 -55.71
CA GLU A 426 -43.12 44.21 -55.53
C GLU A 426 -42.85 43.40 -54.25
N LEU A 427 -43.89 43.09 -53.46
CA LEU A 427 -43.81 42.35 -52.18
C LEU A 427 -42.83 42.99 -51.18
N LYS A 428 -42.69 44.32 -51.22
CA LYS A 428 -41.83 45.08 -50.31
C LYS A 428 -42.63 45.53 -49.10
N PRO A 429 -42.19 45.26 -47.86
CA PRO A 429 -42.87 45.76 -46.68
C PRO A 429 -42.85 47.29 -46.69
N ILE A 430 -43.98 47.89 -46.37
CA ILE A 430 -44.12 49.33 -46.33
C ILE A 430 -43.85 49.76 -44.88
N ILE A 431 -42.68 50.32 -44.64
CA ILE A 431 -42.24 50.75 -43.31
C ILE A 431 -42.02 52.26 -43.36
N ILE A 432 -42.78 52.97 -42.54
CA ILE A 432 -42.74 54.42 -42.46
C ILE A 432 -42.54 54.77 -40.99
N GLU A 433 -41.33 55.18 -40.64
CA GLU A 433 -41.02 55.69 -39.29
C GLU A 433 -41.61 57.09 -39.08
N ASN A 434 -41.72 57.87 -40.16
CA ASN A 434 -42.35 59.19 -40.13
C ASN A 434 -42.98 59.52 -41.50
N ILE A 435 -44.28 59.83 -41.51
CA ILE A 435 -45.05 60.11 -42.74
C ILE A 435 -44.57 61.36 -43.49
N TYR A 436 -43.88 62.29 -42.82
CA TYR A 436 -43.31 63.44 -43.51
C TYR A 436 -42.18 63.06 -44.47
N ASP A 437 -41.55 61.89 -44.29
CA ASP A 437 -40.42 61.38 -45.07
C ASP A 437 -40.83 60.56 -46.30
N LEU A 438 -42.14 60.48 -46.59
CA LEU A 438 -42.66 59.81 -47.80
C LEU A 438 -42.16 60.49 -49.10
N PRO A 439 -41.84 59.70 -50.14
CA PRO A 439 -41.34 60.22 -51.40
C PRO A 439 -42.40 61.04 -52.14
N LYS A 440 -41.96 61.97 -53.00
CA LYS A 440 -42.86 62.87 -53.78
C LYS A 440 -43.90 62.11 -54.63
N GLU A 441 -43.58 60.90 -55.04
CA GLU A 441 -44.44 59.99 -55.81
C GLU A 441 -45.66 59.48 -55.01
N ALA A 442 -45.60 59.50 -53.68
CA ALA A 442 -46.63 59.00 -52.76
C ALA A 442 -47.53 60.13 -52.21
N ARG A 443 -47.78 61.17 -53.02
CA ARG A 443 -48.49 62.39 -52.56
C ARG A 443 -49.93 62.11 -52.13
N ASN A 444 -50.63 61.24 -52.84
CA ASN A 444 -52.02 60.88 -52.53
C ASN A 444 -52.10 60.00 -51.28
N GLU A 445 -51.18 59.05 -51.14
CA GLU A 445 -50.99 58.21 -49.95
C GLU A 445 -50.69 59.09 -48.73
N LYS A 446 -49.75 60.03 -48.84
CA LYS A 446 -49.40 60.96 -47.76
C LYS A 446 -50.60 61.79 -47.31
N SER A 447 -51.40 62.29 -48.25
CA SER A 447 -52.62 63.05 -47.94
C SER A 447 -53.66 62.19 -47.20
N SER A 448 -53.87 60.95 -47.64
CA SER A 448 -54.80 60.02 -47.00
C SER A 448 -54.34 59.60 -45.59
N LEU A 449 -53.05 59.28 -45.43
CA LEU A 449 -52.48 58.92 -44.12
C LEU A 449 -52.50 60.10 -43.13
N GLN A 450 -52.35 61.34 -43.62
CA GLN A 450 -52.48 62.56 -42.80
C GLN A 450 -53.92 62.81 -42.35
N GLN A 451 -54.91 62.59 -43.22
CA GLN A 451 -56.34 62.67 -42.86
C GLN A 451 -56.70 61.68 -41.74
N GLN A 452 -56.06 60.51 -41.74
CA GLN A 452 -56.21 59.47 -40.71
C GLN A 452 -55.37 59.71 -39.44
N ASN A 453 -54.65 60.85 -39.34
CA ASN A 453 -53.76 61.22 -38.23
C ASN A 453 -52.58 60.25 -37.97
N ILE A 454 -52.20 59.44 -38.95
CA ILE A 454 -51.10 58.48 -38.77
C ILE A 454 -49.76 59.24 -38.69
N LYS A 455 -48.82 58.76 -37.86
CA LYS A 455 -47.45 59.29 -37.71
C LYS A 455 -46.40 58.31 -38.22
N SER A 456 -46.56 57.03 -37.92
CA SER A 456 -45.70 55.94 -38.39
C SER A 456 -46.54 54.68 -38.63
N LEU A 457 -46.17 53.86 -39.61
CA LEU A 457 -46.87 52.61 -39.88
C LEU A 457 -45.92 51.54 -40.40
N MET A 458 -46.33 50.28 -40.28
CA MET A 458 -45.64 49.12 -40.81
C MET A 458 -46.65 48.15 -41.40
N VAL A 459 -46.44 47.74 -42.65
CA VAL A 459 -47.35 46.88 -43.40
C VAL A 459 -46.57 45.78 -44.12
N TYR A 460 -47.13 44.57 -44.10
CA TYR A 460 -46.62 43.39 -44.79
C TYR A 460 -47.69 42.79 -45.70
N GLN A 461 -47.28 42.30 -46.87
CA GLN A 461 -48.18 41.71 -47.87
C GLN A 461 -48.64 40.30 -47.45
N ILE A 462 -49.83 39.92 -47.90
CA ILE A 462 -50.43 38.59 -47.75
C ILE A 462 -50.52 37.93 -49.11
N ILE A 463 -49.98 36.72 -49.20
CA ILE A 463 -49.83 35.96 -50.45
C ILE A 463 -50.48 34.60 -50.25
N SER A 464 -51.41 34.21 -51.13
CA SER A 464 -51.99 32.87 -51.12
C SER A 464 -51.83 32.25 -52.51
N LYS A 465 -51.42 30.98 -52.56
CA LYS A 465 -51.11 30.22 -53.78
C LYS A 465 -50.32 31.03 -54.83
N GLY A 466 -49.32 31.78 -54.38
CA GLY A 466 -48.42 32.57 -55.23
C GLY A 466 -49.00 33.89 -55.77
N SER A 467 -50.22 34.27 -55.38
CA SER A 467 -50.86 35.52 -55.79
C SER A 467 -51.01 36.47 -54.60
N LEU A 468 -50.76 37.77 -54.82
CA LEU A 468 -51.01 38.81 -53.83
C LEU A 468 -52.52 38.90 -53.55
N VAL A 469 -52.92 38.68 -52.30
CA VAL A 469 -54.33 38.72 -51.86
C VAL A 469 -54.64 40.01 -51.12
N GLY A 470 -53.69 40.53 -50.35
CA GLY A 470 -53.93 41.67 -49.45
C GLY A 470 -52.70 42.10 -48.69
N PHE A 471 -52.89 42.81 -47.57
CA PHE A 471 -51.83 43.20 -46.65
C PHE A 471 -52.35 43.38 -45.22
N VAL A 472 -51.48 43.12 -44.24
CA VAL A 472 -51.72 43.39 -42.81
C VAL A 472 -50.80 44.51 -42.35
N GLY A 473 -51.29 45.39 -41.50
CA GLY A 473 -50.50 46.50 -41.00
C GLY A 473 -50.83 46.92 -39.59
N ILE A 474 -49.90 47.68 -39.00
CA ILE A 474 -50.07 48.40 -37.75
C ILE A 474 -49.68 49.86 -37.94
N ASP A 475 -50.30 50.75 -37.17
CA ASP A 475 -49.96 52.16 -37.17
C ASP A 475 -49.92 52.81 -35.78
N MET A 476 -49.26 53.97 -35.73
CA MET A 476 -49.19 54.86 -34.58
C MET A 476 -49.71 56.24 -34.95
N VAL A 477 -50.73 56.71 -34.22
CA VAL A 477 -51.34 58.04 -34.45
C VAL A 477 -50.85 59.12 -33.49
N LYS A 478 -50.32 58.74 -32.31
CA LYS A 478 -49.90 59.70 -31.27
C LYS A 478 -48.43 60.13 -31.37
N LYS A 479 -47.53 59.22 -31.75
CA LYS A 479 -46.09 59.50 -31.87
C LYS A 479 -45.46 58.70 -33.01
N SER A 480 -44.40 59.25 -33.60
CA SER A 480 -43.51 58.50 -34.50
C SER A 480 -42.58 57.61 -33.66
N ILE A 481 -42.28 56.41 -34.15
CA ILE A 481 -41.34 55.48 -33.53
C ILE A 481 -40.39 54.90 -34.58
N LYS A 482 -39.21 54.47 -34.11
CA LYS A 482 -38.32 53.59 -34.87
C LYS A 482 -38.71 52.14 -34.61
N TRP A 483 -38.78 51.36 -35.69
CA TRP A 483 -39.23 49.97 -35.60
C TRP A 483 -38.04 49.04 -35.30
N SER A 484 -38.16 48.19 -34.27
CA SER A 484 -37.11 47.22 -33.91
C SER A 484 -37.23 45.90 -34.70
N PRO A 485 -36.17 45.07 -34.76
CA PRO A 485 -36.24 43.74 -35.39
C PRO A 485 -37.34 42.84 -34.82
N THR A 486 -37.70 43.02 -33.54
CA THR A 486 -38.85 42.34 -32.94
C THR A 486 -40.16 42.82 -33.58
N HIS A 487 -40.44 44.13 -33.72
CA HIS A 487 -41.65 44.60 -34.41
C HIS A 487 -41.79 44.03 -35.83
N HIS A 488 -40.70 43.97 -36.59
CA HIS A 488 -40.68 43.33 -37.91
C HIS A 488 -41.09 41.86 -37.85
N SER A 489 -40.55 41.11 -36.88
CA SER A 489 -40.80 39.68 -36.73
C SER A 489 -42.26 39.40 -36.41
N PHE A 490 -42.86 40.18 -35.50
CA PHE A 490 -44.27 40.02 -35.11
C PHE A 490 -45.25 40.34 -36.25
N VAL A 491 -45.10 41.47 -36.96
CA VAL A 491 -46.02 41.83 -38.06
C VAL A 491 -45.84 40.90 -39.27
N LYS A 492 -44.60 40.50 -39.57
CA LYS A 492 -44.30 39.55 -40.66
C LYS A 492 -44.87 38.16 -40.39
N ILE A 493 -44.69 37.62 -39.18
CA ILE A 493 -45.25 36.31 -38.81
C ILE A 493 -46.77 36.33 -38.88
N THR A 494 -47.41 37.43 -38.47
CA THR A 494 -48.86 37.57 -38.60
C THR A 494 -49.32 37.59 -40.07
N ALA A 495 -48.59 38.27 -40.96
CA ALA A 495 -48.87 38.25 -42.39
C ALA A 495 -48.74 36.85 -43.01
N GLU A 496 -47.69 36.10 -42.61
CA GLU A 496 -47.45 34.73 -43.07
C GLU A 496 -48.47 33.73 -42.50
N ALA A 497 -48.89 33.90 -41.24
CA ALA A 497 -49.91 33.06 -40.62
C ALA A 497 -51.28 33.23 -41.29
N ILE A 498 -51.69 34.48 -41.57
CA ILE A 498 -52.92 34.76 -42.31
C ILE A 498 -52.82 34.20 -43.75
N SER A 499 -51.68 34.38 -44.42
CA SER A 499 -51.41 33.80 -45.75
C SER A 499 -51.61 32.28 -45.79
N LYS A 500 -51.06 31.55 -44.81
CA LYS A 500 -51.21 30.09 -44.70
C LYS A 500 -52.63 29.64 -44.35
N ALA A 501 -53.39 30.43 -43.58
CA ALA A 501 -54.79 30.13 -43.30
C ALA A 501 -55.65 30.16 -44.58
N PHE A 502 -55.35 31.08 -45.51
CA PHE A 502 -55.96 31.11 -46.85
C PHE A 502 -55.58 29.89 -47.71
N ASP A 503 -54.33 29.42 -47.65
CA ASP A 503 -53.88 28.23 -48.39
C ASP A 503 -54.47 26.91 -47.84
N LYS A 504 -54.54 26.75 -46.51
CA LYS A 504 -55.07 25.54 -45.83
C LYS A 504 -56.53 25.25 -46.20
N LYS A 505 -57.35 26.27 -46.43
CA LYS A 505 -58.73 26.12 -46.92
C LYS A 505 -58.80 25.37 -48.25
N ALA A 506 -57.73 25.39 -49.05
CA ALA A 506 -57.71 24.89 -50.42
C ALA A 506 -56.88 23.60 -50.63
N ASP A 507 -56.19 23.07 -49.60
CA ASP A 507 -55.31 21.88 -49.71
C ASP A 507 -55.78 20.67 -48.87
N ASN A 508 -56.75 20.83 -47.97
CA ASN A 508 -57.25 19.76 -47.09
C ASN A 508 -57.95 18.57 -47.80
N GLU A 509 -58.16 18.60 -49.11
CA GLU A 509 -58.87 17.53 -49.85
C GLU A 509 -57.95 16.47 -50.50
N LYS A 510 -56.61 16.57 -50.43
CA LYS A 510 -55.70 15.68 -51.21
C LYS A 510 -54.57 14.95 -50.45
N ILE A 511 -54.42 15.06 -49.13
CA ILE A 511 -53.20 14.64 -48.39
C ILE A 511 -53.31 13.27 -47.67
N VAL A 512 -54.51 12.68 -47.53
CA VAL A 512 -54.72 11.52 -46.63
C VAL A 512 -54.11 10.19 -47.13
N ASP A 513 -54.08 9.92 -48.44
CA ASP A 513 -53.71 8.58 -48.96
C ASP A 513 -52.20 8.27 -49.08
N ALA A 514 -51.32 9.28 -49.05
CA ALA A 514 -49.87 9.07 -49.28
C ALA A 514 -49.05 8.79 -48.01
N TYR A 515 -49.65 8.94 -46.82
CA TYR A 515 -48.95 8.87 -45.54
C TYR A 515 -48.78 7.44 -44.99
N ASP A 516 -49.65 6.49 -45.36
CA ASP A 516 -49.70 5.15 -44.75
C ASP A 516 -48.58 4.20 -45.23
N ASP A 517 -48.19 4.23 -46.50
CA ASP A 517 -47.18 3.31 -47.08
C ASP A 517 -45.75 3.55 -46.56
N ILE A 518 -45.41 4.81 -46.24
CA ILE A 518 -44.06 5.19 -45.77
C ILE A 518 -43.81 4.71 -44.32
N SER A 519 -44.87 4.62 -43.52
CA SER A 519 -44.80 4.23 -42.10
C SER A 519 -44.45 2.75 -41.91
N LEU A 520 -44.94 1.86 -42.80
CA LEU A 520 -44.70 0.41 -42.71
C LEU A 520 -43.24 0.02 -42.99
N THR A 521 -42.58 0.71 -43.94
CA THR A 521 -41.20 0.40 -44.33
C THR A 521 -40.20 0.75 -43.22
N LEU A 522 -40.32 1.94 -42.61
CA LEU A 522 -39.39 2.42 -41.59
C LEU A 522 -39.41 1.59 -40.29
N ASN A 523 -40.57 1.03 -39.94
CA ASN A 523 -40.76 0.22 -38.73
C ASN A 523 -40.13 -1.19 -38.81
N SER A 524 -39.67 -1.63 -39.98
CA SER A 524 -38.99 -2.92 -40.16
C SER A 524 -37.46 -2.88 -39.97
N ALA A 525 -36.86 -1.70 -39.81
CA ALA A 525 -35.41 -1.54 -39.68
C ALA A 525 -34.90 -1.88 -38.26
N PHE A 526 -33.78 -2.62 -38.17
CA PHE A 526 -33.14 -3.01 -36.89
C PHE A 526 -32.47 -1.84 -36.14
N ASN A 527 -32.19 -0.73 -36.83
CA ASN A 527 -31.63 0.48 -36.22
C ASN A 527 -32.75 1.43 -35.78
N GLY A 528 -32.48 2.28 -34.78
CA GLY A 528 -33.34 3.42 -34.51
C GLY A 528 -33.19 4.41 -35.65
N ILE A 529 -34.29 4.82 -36.28
CA ILE A 529 -34.28 5.81 -37.38
C ILE A 529 -35.01 7.07 -36.92
N LEU A 530 -34.34 8.20 -37.11
CA LEU A 530 -34.91 9.54 -36.95
C LEU A 530 -34.63 10.33 -38.22
N VAL A 531 -35.67 10.75 -38.93
CA VAL A 531 -35.56 11.58 -40.11
C VAL A 531 -35.97 12.99 -39.74
N ILE A 532 -35.09 13.94 -40.02
CA ILE A 532 -35.40 15.34 -39.88
C ILE A 532 -35.52 15.97 -41.27
N ASP A 533 -36.36 16.99 -41.37
CA ASP A 533 -36.48 17.78 -42.60
C ASP A 533 -35.32 18.79 -42.73
N GLU A 534 -35.40 19.63 -43.77
CA GLU A 534 -34.40 20.66 -44.07
C GLU A 534 -34.27 21.75 -42.99
N TYR A 535 -35.18 21.80 -42.02
CA TYR A 535 -35.19 22.72 -40.88
C TYR A 535 -34.84 22.03 -39.56
N GLY A 536 -34.56 20.73 -39.60
CA GLY A 536 -34.25 19.96 -38.40
C GLY A 536 -35.47 19.58 -37.56
N VAL A 537 -36.68 19.71 -38.08
CA VAL A 537 -37.87 19.19 -37.41
C VAL A 537 -37.94 17.69 -37.63
N VAL A 538 -38.27 16.93 -36.59
CA VAL A 538 -38.47 15.49 -36.71
C VAL A 538 -39.67 15.26 -37.64
N SER A 539 -39.39 14.69 -38.81
CA SER A 539 -40.37 14.43 -39.86
C SER A 539 -40.90 13.00 -39.80
N LEU A 540 -40.04 12.03 -39.48
CA LEU A 540 -40.38 10.61 -39.34
C LEU A 540 -39.46 9.97 -38.29
N TYR A 541 -39.97 8.95 -37.61
CA TYR A 541 -39.20 8.07 -36.75
C TYR A 541 -39.79 6.67 -36.78
N ASN A 542 -39.02 5.66 -36.39
CA ASN A 542 -39.53 4.29 -36.24
C ASN A 542 -39.68 3.89 -34.76
N LYS A 543 -40.45 2.83 -34.51
CA LYS A 543 -40.68 2.28 -33.15
C LYS A 543 -39.38 1.91 -32.43
N ASN A 544 -38.38 1.47 -33.17
CA ASN A 544 -37.11 1.07 -32.57
C ASN A 544 -36.32 2.27 -32.00
N PHE A 545 -36.40 3.45 -32.63
CA PHE A 545 -35.84 4.68 -32.07
C PHE A 545 -36.49 5.02 -30.72
N ILE A 546 -37.81 4.88 -30.62
CA ILE A 546 -38.58 5.10 -29.38
C ILE A 546 -38.11 4.13 -28.29
N ASN A 547 -38.01 2.84 -28.60
CA ASN A 547 -37.60 1.81 -27.65
C ASN A 547 -36.15 1.98 -27.18
N MET A 548 -35.23 2.29 -28.09
CA MET A 548 -33.80 2.48 -27.75
C MET A 548 -33.61 3.61 -26.74
N TRP A 549 -34.34 4.72 -26.91
CA TRP A 549 -34.21 5.91 -26.08
C TRP A 549 -35.21 5.97 -24.93
N ASP A 550 -36.15 5.02 -24.84
CA ASP A 550 -37.19 4.93 -23.83
C ASP A 550 -37.96 6.25 -23.68
N ILE A 551 -38.56 6.68 -24.79
CA ILE A 551 -39.27 7.96 -24.94
C ILE A 551 -40.76 7.68 -25.14
N ASP A 552 -41.65 8.44 -24.52
CA ASP A 552 -43.08 8.35 -24.84
C ASP A 552 -43.36 8.93 -26.24
N GLU A 553 -44.04 8.17 -27.11
CA GLU A 553 -44.32 8.55 -28.51
C GLU A 553 -45.04 9.91 -28.64
N LEU A 554 -45.92 10.25 -27.68
CA LEU A 554 -46.61 11.53 -27.60
C LEU A 554 -45.69 12.75 -27.40
N SER A 555 -44.44 12.53 -26.99
CA SER A 555 -43.47 13.58 -26.68
C SER A 555 -42.59 14.00 -27.88
N ILE A 556 -42.68 13.29 -29.01
CA ILE A 556 -41.85 13.48 -30.21
C ILE A 556 -42.52 14.39 -31.26
N ASN A 557 -43.86 14.38 -31.33
CA ASN A 557 -44.65 14.84 -32.49
C ASN A 557 -44.51 16.33 -32.92
N LEU A 558 -43.76 17.17 -32.20
CA LEU A 558 -43.51 18.58 -32.56
C LEU A 558 -42.10 19.08 -32.21
N ASN A 559 -41.16 18.20 -31.88
CA ASN A 559 -39.84 18.62 -31.44
C ASN A 559 -38.87 18.80 -32.63
N THR A 560 -38.03 19.83 -32.58
CA THR A 560 -36.81 19.81 -33.38
C THR A 560 -35.91 18.70 -32.85
N HIS A 561 -35.02 18.18 -33.70
CA HIS A 561 -33.98 17.25 -33.25
C HIS A 561 -33.13 17.82 -32.10
N VAL A 562 -32.98 19.16 -32.02
CA VAL A 562 -32.30 19.85 -30.92
C VAL A 562 -33.12 19.79 -29.63
N ASP A 563 -34.45 19.97 -29.69
CA ASP A 563 -35.32 19.84 -28.52
C ASP A 563 -35.42 18.39 -28.04
N LEU A 564 -35.44 17.44 -28.98
CA LEU A 564 -35.38 16.02 -28.67
C LEU A 564 -34.07 15.67 -27.97
N LEU A 565 -32.93 16.17 -28.47
CA LEU A 565 -31.63 16.01 -27.81
C LEU A 565 -31.56 16.70 -26.45
N ASN A 566 -32.14 17.90 -26.31
CA ASN A 566 -32.24 18.60 -25.03
C ASN A 566 -33.09 17.81 -24.01
N LYS A 567 -34.20 17.19 -24.43
CA LYS A 567 -34.98 16.29 -23.56
C LYS A 567 -34.18 15.04 -23.17
N LEU A 568 -33.37 14.51 -24.08
CA LEU A 568 -32.49 13.37 -23.84
C LEU A 568 -31.20 13.73 -23.10
N SER A 569 -30.95 15.02 -22.82
CA SER A 569 -29.71 15.48 -22.18
C SER A 569 -29.46 14.83 -20.82
N SER A 570 -30.53 14.56 -20.05
CA SER A 570 -30.45 13.86 -18.75
C SER A 570 -30.12 12.37 -18.88
N LYS A 571 -30.28 11.77 -20.06
CA LYS A 571 -29.93 10.38 -20.36
C LYS A 571 -28.54 10.26 -20.98
N ILE A 572 -27.95 11.34 -21.50
CA ILE A 572 -26.66 11.33 -22.22
C ILE A 572 -25.52 11.80 -21.29
N LEU A 573 -24.52 10.95 -21.09
CA LEU A 573 -23.33 11.23 -20.29
C LEU A 573 -22.40 12.26 -20.98
N ASN A 574 -22.13 12.09 -22.28
CA ASN A 574 -21.29 12.99 -23.06
C ASN A 574 -22.09 14.05 -23.84
N TYR A 575 -23.07 14.67 -23.17
CA TYR A 575 -24.10 15.51 -23.82
C TYR A 575 -23.49 16.63 -24.68
N LYS A 576 -22.49 17.35 -24.15
CA LYS A 576 -21.84 18.46 -24.87
C LYS A 576 -21.13 18.01 -26.16
N GLN A 577 -20.50 16.84 -26.17
CA GLN A 577 -19.81 16.31 -27.36
C GLN A 577 -20.81 15.83 -28.42
N THR A 578 -21.88 15.17 -27.97
CA THR A 578 -23.01 14.77 -28.81
C THR A 578 -23.67 15.99 -29.44
N LEU A 579 -23.94 17.03 -28.65
CA LEU A 579 -24.52 18.30 -29.14
C LEU A 579 -23.62 18.98 -30.17
N ASN A 580 -22.31 19.02 -29.95
CA ASN A 580 -21.36 19.59 -30.91
C ASN A 580 -21.35 18.82 -32.25
N SER A 581 -21.41 17.49 -32.20
CA SER A 581 -21.43 16.63 -33.41
C SER A 581 -22.70 16.85 -34.22
N VAL A 582 -23.84 16.98 -33.52
CA VAL A 582 -25.12 17.32 -34.14
C VAL A 582 -25.10 18.74 -34.70
N GLN A 583 -24.58 19.73 -33.97
CA GLN A 583 -24.42 21.10 -34.45
C GLN A 583 -23.49 21.20 -35.68
N PHE A 584 -22.41 20.43 -35.72
CA PHE A 584 -21.54 20.35 -36.89
C PHE A 584 -22.30 19.87 -38.12
N LEU A 585 -23.08 18.79 -37.97
CA LEU A 585 -23.94 18.30 -39.05
C LEU A 585 -24.93 19.38 -39.48
N ILE A 586 -25.58 20.09 -38.54
CA ILE A 586 -26.54 21.19 -38.86
C ILE A 586 -25.86 22.27 -39.71
N ASN A 587 -24.64 22.64 -39.35
CA ASN A 587 -23.89 23.68 -40.06
C ASN A 587 -23.31 23.21 -41.40
N ASN A 588 -23.26 21.89 -41.65
CA ASN A 588 -22.70 21.30 -42.86
C ASN A 588 -23.71 20.33 -43.49
N ASN A 589 -24.64 20.86 -44.26
CA ASN A 589 -25.76 20.10 -44.82
C ASN A 589 -25.38 18.95 -45.77
N SER A 590 -24.18 18.93 -46.33
CA SER A 590 -23.67 17.83 -47.15
C SER A 590 -22.76 16.85 -46.37
N ALA A 591 -22.48 17.13 -45.09
CA ALA A 591 -21.57 16.31 -44.32
C ALA A 591 -22.23 15.01 -43.86
N GLU A 592 -21.46 13.93 -43.96
CA GLU A 592 -21.75 12.66 -43.31
C GLU A 592 -20.89 12.57 -42.06
N LEU A 593 -21.47 12.15 -40.94
CA LEU A 593 -20.76 11.99 -39.70
C LEU A 593 -21.26 10.77 -38.94
N THR A 594 -20.30 9.98 -38.47
CA THR A 594 -20.52 8.94 -37.47
C THR A 594 -19.85 9.37 -36.17
N PHE A 595 -20.60 9.37 -35.08
CA PHE A 595 -20.10 9.73 -33.76
C PHE A 595 -20.72 8.85 -32.67
N ILE A 596 -20.06 8.80 -31.51
CA ILE A 596 -20.46 7.92 -30.40
C ILE A 596 -21.03 8.76 -29.25
N THR A 597 -22.16 8.30 -28.73
CA THR A 597 -22.84 8.88 -27.57
C THR A 597 -22.91 7.85 -26.45
N TYR A 598 -22.45 8.24 -25.27
CA TYR A 598 -22.51 7.43 -24.04
C TYR A 598 -23.71 7.85 -23.23
N LEU A 599 -24.50 6.89 -22.76
CA LEU A 599 -25.66 7.14 -21.89
C LEU A 599 -25.29 6.98 -20.40
N ASN A 600 -26.10 7.61 -19.54
CA ASN A 600 -25.94 7.55 -18.09
C ASN A 600 -26.25 6.17 -17.49
N ASP A 601 -26.97 5.31 -18.24
CA ASP A 601 -27.28 3.93 -17.85
C ASP A 601 -26.20 2.92 -18.28
N GLY A 602 -25.11 3.38 -18.91
CA GLY A 602 -23.97 2.56 -19.33
C GLY A 602 -24.00 2.14 -20.81
N ARG A 603 -25.12 2.34 -21.52
CA ARG A 603 -25.21 2.01 -22.95
C ARG A 603 -24.40 2.97 -23.81
N VAL A 604 -24.00 2.51 -24.99
CA VAL A 604 -23.22 3.29 -25.95
C VAL A 604 -23.82 3.15 -27.35
N PHE A 605 -24.20 4.28 -27.92
CA PHE A 605 -24.80 4.35 -29.25
C PHE A 605 -23.84 4.95 -30.26
N GLU A 606 -23.71 4.28 -31.41
CA GLU A 606 -23.11 4.83 -32.62
C GLU A 606 -24.22 5.50 -33.44
N ILE A 607 -24.04 6.79 -33.72
CA ILE A 607 -24.99 7.60 -34.46
C ILE A 607 -24.36 7.96 -35.78
N THR A 608 -24.97 7.49 -36.87
CA THR A 608 -24.57 7.83 -38.23
C THR A 608 -25.62 8.75 -38.85
N SER A 609 -25.17 9.83 -39.47
CA SER A 609 -26.04 10.80 -40.15
C SER A 609 -25.72 10.92 -41.62
N GLN A 610 -26.76 10.85 -42.47
CA GLN A 610 -26.66 11.06 -43.91
C GLN A 610 -27.64 12.13 -44.38
N PRO A 611 -27.21 13.07 -45.24
CA PRO A 611 -28.08 14.07 -45.81
C PRO A 611 -29.02 13.48 -46.87
N ARG A 612 -30.29 13.87 -46.83
CA ARG A 612 -31.26 13.59 -47.89
C ARG A 612 -31.14 14.72 -48.90
N VAL A 613 -30.80 14.38 -50.13
CA VAL A 613 -30.64 15.36 -51.21
C VAL A 613 -31.56 14.98 -52.35
N LYS A 614 -32.32 15.95 -52.88
CA LYS A 614 -33.14 15.79 -54.09
C LYS A 614 -32.76 16.89 -55.06
N ASN A 615 -32.36 16.53 -56.29
CA ASN A 615 -31.87 17.47 -57.30
C ASN A 615 -30.75 18.38 -56.78
N SER A 616 -29.79 17.83 -56.04
CA SER A 616 -28.67 18.57 -55.43
C SER A 616 -29.05 19.60 -54.35
N VAL A 617 -30.30 19.59 -53.87
CA VAL A 617 -30.77 20.41 -52.74
C VAL A 617 -30.97 19.53 -51.51
N PHE A 618 -30.43 19.96 -50.39
CA PHE A 618 -30.64 19.32 -49.08
C PHE A 618 -32.11 19.40 -48.66
N ARG A 619 -32.71 18.25 -48.33
CA ARG A 619 -34.11 18.05 -47.94
C ARG A 619 -34.25 17.50 -46.52
N GLY A 620 -33.22 17.71 -45.69
CA GLY A 620 -33.12 17.14 -44.36
C GLY A 620 -32.14 15.98 -44.32
N ARG A 621 -32.16 15.20 -43.25
CA ARG A 621 -31.21 14.10 -43.04
C ARG A 621 -31.81 12.96 -42.26
N VAL A 622 -31.19 11.80 -42.41
CA VAL A 622 -31.52 10.58 -41.66
C VAL A 622 -30.44 10.37 -40.62
N PHE A 623 -30.84 10.14 -39.38
CA PHE A 623 -30.00 9.61 -38.32
C PHE A 623 -30.35 8.13 -38.11
N SER A 624 -29.31 7.31 -38.08
CA SER A 624 -29.37 5.90 -37.70
C SER A 624 -28.64 5.71 -36.38
N PHE A 625 -29.31 5.10 -35.41
CA PHE A 625 -28.80 4.81 -34.08
C PHE A 625 -28.58 3.30 -33.95
N MET A 626 -27.36 2.89 -33.60
CA MET A 626 -26.98 1.50 -33.37
C MET A 626 -26.39 1.34 -31.98
N ASP A 627 -26.88 0.37 -31.22
CA ASP A 627 -26.30 0.01 -29.92
C ASP A 627 -25.00 -0.78 -30.13
N ILE A 628 -23.88 -0.20 -29.70
CA ILE A 628 -22.54 -0.79 -29.78
C ILE A 628 -21.94 -1.09 -28.40
N THR A 629 -22.77 -1.10 -27.35
CA THR A 629 -22.33 -1.31 -25.95
C THR A 629 -21.47 -2.58 -25.84
N LYS A 630 -22.00 -3.72 -26.30
CA LYS A 630 -21.31 -5.01 -26.28
C LYS A 630 -20.00 -4.99 -27.08
N LYS A 631 -19.96 -4.28 -28.21
CA LYS A 631 -18.76 -4.16 -29.05
C LYS A 631 -17.65 -3.39 -28.32
N ILE A 632 -17.99 -2.30 -27.63
CA ILE A 632 -17.02 -1.51 -26.85
C ILE A 632 -16.57 -2.28 -25.61
N GLU A 633 -17.47 -2.97 -24.92
CA GLU A 633 -17.13 -3.81 -23.77
C GLU A 633 -16.13 -4.91 -24.18
N SER A 634 -16.42 -5.67 -25.25
CA SER A 634 -15.49 -6.68 -25.76
C SER A 634 -14.14 -6.07 -26.20
N GLN A 635 -14.13 -4.88 -26.80
CA GLN A 635 -12.88 -4.20 -27.16
C GLN A 635 -12.07 -3.80 -25.91
N LYS A 636 -12.73 -3.29 -24.86
CA LYS A 636 -12.09 -2.95 -23.58
C LYS A 636 -11.53 -4.19 -22.89
N GLU A 637 -12.24 -5.31 -22.92
CA GLU A 637 -11.77 -6.60 -22.38
C GLU A 637 -10.50 -7.07 -23.12
N ILE A 638 -10.49 -6.99 -24.45
CA ILE A 638 -9.30 -7.32 -25.26
C ILE A 638 -8.13 -6.39 -24.92
N GLU A 639 -8.37 -5.07 -24.82
CA GLU A 639 -7.33 -4.10 -24.44
C GLU A 639 -6.79 -4.33 -23.03
N LEU A 640 -7.67 -4.66 -22.08
CA LEU A 640 -7.29 -4.99 -20.71
C LEU A 640 -6.45 -6.27 -20.69
N ALA A 641 -6.89 -7.33 -21.39
CA ALA A 641 -6.14 -8.58 -21.51
C ALA A 641 -4.76 -8.36 -22.16
N ALA A 642 -4.67 -7.54 -23.20
CA ALA A 642 -3.39 -7.16 -23.82
C ALA A 642 -2.49 -6.38 -22.86
N LYS A 643 -3.05 -5.45 -22.08
CA LYS A 643 -2.29 -4.70 -21.06
C LYS A 643 -1.79 -5.62 -19.94
N VAL A 644 -2.62 -6.57 -19.47
CA VAL A 644 -2.22 -7.58 -18.47
C VAL A 644 -1.09 -8.45 -19.01
N PHE A 645 -1.20 -8.92 -20.26
CA PHE A 645 -0.17 -9.71 -20.92
C PHE A 645 1.18 -8.95 -20.98
N GLU A 646 1.16 -7.70 -21.47
CA GLU A 646 2.38 -6.89 -21.65
C GLU A 646 3.03 -6.42 -20.34
N ASN A 647 2.23 -6.18 -19.30
CA ASN A 647 2.71 -5.65 -18.01
C ASN A 647 2.85 -6.72 -16.92
N SER A 648 2.68 -8.00 -17.24
CA SER A 648 3.00 -9.08 -16.30
C SER A 648 4.48 -9.06 -15.93
N LEU A 649 4.77 -9.28 -14.65
CA LEU A 649 6.13 -9.44 -14.15
C LEU A 649 6.73 -10.78 -14.58
N GLU A 650 5.89 -11.78 -14.86
CA GLU A 650 6.31 -13.07 -15.38
C GLU A 650 6.49 -12.99 -16.90
N GLY A 651 7.48 -13.70 -17.41
CA GLY A 651 7.62 -13.91 -18.83
C GLY A 651 6.49 -14.81 -19.31
N ILE A 652 5.73 -14.34 -20.31
CA ILE A 652 4.65 -15.11 -20.92
C ILE A 652 5.05 -15.42 -22.35
N ILE A 653 4.91 -16.68 -22.73
CA ILE A 653 5.16 -17.20 -24.07
C ILE A 653 3.93 -17.98 -24.55
N ILE A 654 3.55 -17.77 -25.80
CA ILE A 654 2.45 -18.49 -26.45
C ILE A 654 3.01 -19.13 -27.71
N THR A 655 2.69 -20.39 -27.92
CA THR A 655 3.12 -21.19 -29.08
C THR A 655 1.94 -21.75 -29.85
N ASP A 656 2.16 -22.15 -31.10
CA ASP A 656 1.22 -22.97 -31.87
C ASP A 656 1.20 -24.45 -31.40
N SER A 657 0.41 -25.29 -32.06
CA SER A 657 0.33 -26.73 -31.77
C SER A 657 1.64 -27.48 -31.99
N ASP A 658 2.56 -26.94 -32.79
CA ASP A 658 3.88 -27.52 -33.09
C ASP A 658 5.00 -26.95 -32.20
N THR A 659 4.63 -26.17 -31.17
CA THR A 659 5.49 -25.49 -30.20
C THR A 659 6.32 -24.33 -30.76
N ASN A 660 6.00 -23.81 -31.94
CA ASN A 660 6.65 -22.60 -32.46
C ASN A 660 6.09 -21.37 -31.76
N ILE A 661 6.97 -20.47 -31.33
CA ILE A 661 6.61 -19.27 -30.58
C ILE A 661 5.88 -18.29 -31.50
N ILE A 662 4.62 -18.00 -31.18
CA ILE A 662 3.79 -17.04 -31.91
C ILE A 662 3.74 -15.68 -31.21
N LYS A 663 3.90 -15.65 -29.88
CA LYS A 663 3.83 -14.41 -29.11
C LYS A 663 4.61 -14.52 -27.80
N VAL A 664 5.22 -13.41 -27.39
CA VAL A 664 5.86 -13.26 -26.08
C VAL A 664 5.57 -11.87 -25.53
N ASN A 665 5.57 -11.73 -24.20
CA ASN A 665 5.45 -10.41 -23.57
C ASN A 665 6.82 -9.76 -23.33
N LYS A 666 6.80 -8.48 -22.92
CA LYS A 666 8.01 -7.72 -22.59
C LYS A 666 8.88 -8.39 -21.50
N SER A 667 8.27 -8.99 -20.48
CA SER A 667 9.04 -9.61 -19.39
C SER A 667 9.85 -10.82 -19.87
N PHE A 668 9.28 -11.63 -20.77
CA PHE A 668 10.00 -12.77 -21.37
C PHE A 668 11.26 -12.32 -22.11
N LEU A 669 11.18 -11.23 -22.89
CA LEU A 669 12.33 -10.67 -23.60
C LEU A 669 13.39 -10.14 -22.62
N ASN A 670 12.97 -9.48 -21.55
CA ASN A 670 13.89 -8.98 -20.51
C ASN A 670 14.60 -10.11 -19.75
N ILE A 671 13.88 -11.16 -19.40
CA ILE A 671 14.44 -12.33 -18.70
C ILE A 671 15.41 -13.06 -19.62
N THR A 672 15.00 -13.39 -20.84
CA THR A 672 15.81 -14.25 -21.72
C THR A 672 16.93 -13.50 -22.47
N GLY A 673 16.81 -12.17 -22.60
CA GLY A 673 17.73 -11.32 -23.35
C GLY A 673 17.59 -11.43 -24.88
N TYR A 674 16.58 -12.14 -25.37
CA TYR A 674 16.27 -12.21 -26.80
C TYR A 674 15.51 -10.97 -27.28
N LYS A 675 15.66 -10.63 -28.56
CA LYS A 675 14.78 -9.67 -29.24
C LYS A 675 13.60 -10.40 -29.85
N ILE A 676 12.52 -9.67 -30.09
CA ILE A 676 11.30 -10.23 -30.66
C ILE A 676 11.55 -10.92 -32.01
N ASP A 677 12.34 -10.28 -32.89
CA ASP A 677 12.65 -10.82 -34.23
C ASP A 677 13.52 -12.09 -34.19
N ASP A 678 14.25 -12.31 -33.09
CA ASP A 678 15.12 -13.48 -32.94
C ASP A 678 14.39 -14.68 -32.33
N ILE A 679 13.20 -14.49 -31.75
CA ILE A 679 12.49 -15.52 -30.97
C ILE A 679 11.21 -16.01 -31.63
N LEU A 680 10.50 -15.15 -32.38
CA LEU A 680 9.29 -15.57 -33.06
C LEU A 680 9.59 -16.68 -34.09
N GLY A 681 8.69 -17.66 -34.19
CA GLY A 681 8.81 -18.84 -35.05
C GLY A 681 9.80 -19.91 -34.58
N HIS A 682 10.59 -19.65 -33.54
CA HIS A 682 11.49 -20.65 -32.95
C HIS A 682 10.79 -21.47 -31.87
N LYS A 683 11.36 -22.63 -31.51
CA LYS A 683 10.87 -23.43 -30.38
C LYS A 683 11.51 -22.98 -29.06
N PRO A 684 10.81 -23.10 -27.91
CA PRO A 684 11.36 -22.77 -26.58
C PRO A 684 12.67 -23.51 -26.23
N SER A 685 12.97 -24.62 -26.92
CA SER A 685 14.23 -25.35 -26.79
C SER A 685 15.48 -24.52 -27.08
N ILE A 686 15.36 -23.34 -27.71
CA ILE A 686 16.45 -22.38 -27.86
C ILE A 686 17.02 -21.89 -26.51
N LEU A 687 16.22 -21.97 -25.44
CA LEU A 687 16.64 -21.63 -24.07
C LEU A 687 17.35 -22.78 -23.36
N LYS A 688 17.43 -23.98 -23.93
CA LYS A 688 17.96 -25.18 -23.27
C LYS A 688 19.41 -24.97 -22.82
N SER A 689 19.67 -25.15 -21.52
CA SER A 689 21.02 -25.00 -20.95
C SER A 689 21.92 -26.24 -21.07
N ASN A 690 21.36 -27.39 -21.44
CA ASN A 690 21.96 -28.74 -21.37
C ASN A 690 22.25 -29.25 -19.95
N TRP A 691 21.71 -28.60 -18.91
CA TRP A 691 21.82 -29.10 -17.54
C TRP A 691 20.91 -30.32 -17.29
N HIS A 692 19.71 -30.31 -17.88
CA HIS A 692 18.75 -31.41 -17.80
C HIS A 692 18.98 -32.43 -18.92
N ASP A 693 18.84 -33.70 -18.59
CA ASP A 693 18.92 -34.80 -19.56
C ASP A 693 17.67 -34.90 -20.45
N ASN A 694 17.70 -35.77 -21.46
CA ASN A 694 16.55 -35.93 -22.36
C ASN A 694 15.35 -36.62 -21.68
N SER A 695 15.58 -37.43 -20.65
CA SER A 695 14.49 -38.04 -19.87
C SER A 695 13.65 -37.00 -19.13
N PHE A 696 14.28 -35.96 -18.58
CA PHE A 696 13.58 -34.85 -17.93
C PHE A 696 12.58 -34.20 -18.89
N TYR A 697 13.03 -33.79 -20.08
CA TYR A 697 12.15 -33.15 -21.07
C TYR A 697 11.07 -34.09 -21.58
N THR A 698 11.37 -35.39 -21.71
CA THR A 698 10.38 -36.40 -22.09
C THR A 698 9.27 -36.51 -21.04
N ASN A 699 9.63 -36.56 -19.76
CA ASN A 699 8.68 -36.60 -18.65
C ASN A 699 7.85 -35.32 -18.57
N LEU A 700 8.49 -34.15 -18.73
CA LEU A 700 7.80 -32.86 -18.77
C LEU A 700 6.71 -32.84 -19.85
N TRP A 701 7.03 -33.23 -21.10
CA TRP A 701 6.04 -33.24 -22.17
C TRP A 701 4.96 -34.29 -21.96
N ASN A 702 5.30 -35.46 -21.42
CA ASN A 702 4.30 -36.47 -21.04
C ASN A 702 3.31 -35.91 -20.00
N ASP A 703 3.80 -35.16 -19.01
CA ASP A 703 2.95 -34.55 -17.99
C ASP A 703 2.06 -33.45 -18.59
N VAL A 704 2.60 -32.57 -19.44
CA VAL A 704 1.78 -31.57 -20.16
C VAL A 704 0.68 -32.23 -20.97
N HIS A 705 0.97 -33.32 -21.69
CA HIS A 705 -0.03 -34.02 -22.51
C HIS A 705 -1.06 -34.81 -21.69
N LYS A 706 -0.66 -35.33 -20.51
CA LYS A 706 -1.52 -36.13 -19.65
C LYS A 706 -2.41 -35.28 -18.74
N TYR A 707 -1.87 -34.19 -18.21
CA TYR A 707 -2.53 -33.36 -17.19
C TYR A 707 -2.95 -31.98 -17.71
N ASN A 708 -2.65 -31.65 -18.98
CA ASN A 708 -2.83 -30.33 -19.60
C ASN A 708 -2.03 -29.18 -18.94
N ILE A 709 -1.23 -29.49 -17.92
CA ILE A 709 -0.39 -28.53 -17.21
C ILE A 709 0.88 -29.22 -16.69
N TRP A 710 1.97 -28.48 -16.66
CA TRP A 710 3.19 -28.85 -15.96
C TRP A 710 3.74 -27.64 -15.22
N GLU A 711 4.30 -27.84 -14.03
CA GLU A 711 4.97 -26.81 -13.24
C GLU A 711 6.27 -27.37 -12.68
N GLY A 712 7.36 -26.60 -12.77
CA GLY A 712 8.63 -27.00 -12.20
C GLY A 712 9.79 -26.05 -12.47
N GLU A 713 10.94 -26.35 -11.87
CA GLU A 713 12.18 -25.59 -12.05
C GLU A 713 12.95 -26.08 -13.28
N ILE A 714 13.28 -25.17 -14.20
CA ILE A 714 14.11 -25.44 -15.37
C ILE A 714 15.37 -24.58 -15.28
N LYS A 715 16.53 -25.16 -15.57
CA LYS A 715 17.76 -24.39 -15.81
C LYS A 715 17.84 -24.08 -17.29
N ASP A 716 17.72 -22.82 -17.62
CA ASP A 716 17.75 -22.30 -18.98
C ASP A 716 18.97 -21.40 -19.20
N ARG A 717 19.16 -20.99 -20.45
CA ARG A 717 20.28 -20.19 -20.91
C ARG A 717 19.76 -18.95 -21.62
N ARG A 718 20.20 -17.79 -21.16
CA ARG A 718 19.91 -16.50 -21.80
C ARG A 718 20.69 -16.36 -23.10
N LYS A 719 20.32 -15.38 -23.93
CA LYS A 719 21.01 -15.09 -25.20
C LYS A 719 22.51 -14.78 -25.03
N ASN A 720 22.90 -14.17 -23.91
CA ASN A 720 24.29 -13.86 -23.58
C ASN A 720 25.11 -15.10 -23.12
N GLY A 721 24.48 -16.27 -22.99
CA GLY A 721 25.11 -17.51 -22.53
C GLY A 721 25.02 -17.77 -21.03
N GLU A 722 24.52 -16.83 -20.24
CA GLU A 722 24.31 -16.98 -18.80
C GLU A 722 23.26 -18.06 -18.51
N VAL A 723 23.58 -18.99 -17.61
CA VAL A 723 22.65 -20.03 -17.15
C VAL A 723 21.87 -19.48 -15.96
N TYR A 724 20.55 -19.63 -15.98
CA TYR A 724 19.65 -19.12 -14.95
C TYR A 724 18.60 -20.17 -14.58
N ILE A 725 18.03 -20.04 -13.38
CA ILE A 725 16.95 -20.92 -12.89
C ILE A 725 15.62 -20.20 -13.08
N THR A 726 14.71 -20.83 -13.83
CA THR A 726 13.33 -20.39 -13.98
C THR A 726 12.38 -21.34 -13.28
N LEU A 727 11.40 -20.79 -12.58
CA LEU A 727 10.18 -21.50 -12.26
C LEU A 727 9.23 -21.34 -13.45
N SER A 728 8.79 -22.46 -14.03
CA SER A 728 8.05 -22.47 -15.28
C SER A 728 6.75 -23.25 -15.16
N THR A 729 5.68 -22.69 -15.71
CA THR A 729 4.38 -23.36 -15.88
C THR A 729 4.07 -23.45 -17.36
N ILE A 730 3.66 -24.62 -17.84
CA ILE A 730 3.27 -24.85 -19.24
C ILE A 730 1.84 -25.37 -19.25
N ILE A 731 0.95 -24.67 -19.93
CA ILE A 731 -0.49 -24.99 -20.05
C ILE A 731 -0.79 -25.35 -21.50
N LEU A 732 -1.46 -26.48 -21.71
CA LEU A 732 -1.96 -26.93 -23.01
C LEU A 732 -3.40 -26.43 -23.20
N ILE A 733 -3.64 -25.74 -24.31
CA ILE A 733 -4.96 -25.23 -24.71
C ILE A 733 -5.52 -26.06 -25.86
N LYS A 734 -6.81 -26.38 -25.77
CA LYS A 734 -7.55 -27.13 -26.78
C LYS A 734 -8.75 -26.36 -27.30
N ASP A 735 -9.19 -26.71 -28.51
CA ASP A 735 -10.46 -26.24 -29.07
C ASP A 735 -11.66 -27.06 -28.55
N SER A 736 -12.86 -26.71 -29.02
CA SER A 736 -14.10 -27.43 -28.70
C SER A 736 -14.18 -28.86 -29.24
N GLN A 737 -13.21 -29.27 -30.09
CA GLN A 737 -13.08 -30.61 -30.65
C GLN A 737 -11.95 -31.41 -29.99
N GLU A 738 -11.39 -30.92 -28.87
CA GLU A 738 -10.26 -31.52 -28.15
C GLU A 738 -8.93 -31.55 -28.93
N ASN A 739 -8.80 -30.78 -30.02
CA ASN A 739 -7.53 -30.63 -30.72
C ASN A 739 -6.66 -29.58 -30.02
N ILE A 740 -5.35 -29.84 -29.93
CA ILE A 740 -4.38 -28.90 -29.37
C ILE A 740 -4.29 -27.68 -30.28
N THR A 741 -4.50 -26.49 -29.74
CA THR A 741 -4.37 -25.23 -30.47
C THR A 741 -3.10 -24.48 -30.11
N ASN A 742 -2.78 -24.40 -28.82
CA ASN A 742 -1.67 -23.59 -28.31
C ASN A 742 -1.08 -24.18 -27.02
N TYR A 743 0.17 -23.82 -26.75
CA TYR A 743 0.73 -23.91 -25.40
C TYR A 743 1.05 -22.52 -24.85
N ILE A 744 0.71 -22.27 -23.59
CA ILE A 744 1.02 -21.04 -22.87
C ILE A 744 2.05 -21.36 -21.80
N GLY A 745 3.20 -20.72 -21.86
CA GLY A 745 4.25 -20.81 -20.85
C GLY A 745 4.31 -19.54 -20.00
N PHE A 746 4.45 -19.73 -18.70
CA PHE A 746 4.81 -18.70 -17.73
C PHE A 746 6.19 -19.01 -17.19
N THR A 747 7.07 -18.01 -17.09
CA THR A 747 8.44 -18.16 -16.59
C THR A 747 8.78 -17.02 -15.64
N ARG A 748 9.32 -17.38 -14.48
CA ARG A 748 9.83 -16.43 -13.49
C ARG A 748 11.27 -16.77 -13.16
N ASP A 749 12.16 -15.81 -13.34
CA ASP A 749 13.55 -15.95 -12.92
C ASP A 749 13.64 -15.96 -11.38
N ILE A 750 14.11 -17.07 -10.84
CA ILE A 750 14.29 -17.28 -9.39
C ILE A 750 15.77 -17.40 -9.01
N THR A 751 16.69 -17.08 -9.93
CA THR A 751 18.15 -17.24 -9.73
C THR A 751 18.62 -16.49 -8.49
N LYS A 752 18.31 -15.20 -8.37
CA LYS A 752 18.67 -14.38 -7.19
C LYS A 752 18.06 -14.89 -5.89
N MET A 753 16.86 -15.46 -5.95
CA MET A 753 16.18 -16.03 -4.78
C MET A 753 16.89 -17.29 -4.31
N LYS A 754 17.29 -18.18 -5.24
CA LYS A 754 18.08 -19.38 -4.93
C LYS A 754 19.49 -19.05 -4.48
N GLU A 755 20.13 -18.05 -5.08
CA GLU A 755 21.44 -17.55 -4.63
C GLU A 755 21.36 -16.98 -3.21
N ALA A 756 20.34 -16.17 -2.92
CA ALA A 756 20.11 -15.65 -1.57
C ALA A 756 19.82 -16.78 -0.56
N GLN A 757 19.00 -17.76 -0.94
CA GLN A 757 18.74 -18.93 -0.13
C GLN A 757 20.02 -19.71 0.17
N ASN A 758 20.82 -20.02 -0.85
CA ASN A 758 22.10 -20.69 -0.69
C ASN A 758 23.06 -19.87 0.19
N HIS A 759 23.07 -18.55 0.04
CA HIS A 759 23.90 -17.67 0.87
C HIS A 759 23.45 -17.68 2.34
N ILE A 760 22.14 -17.68 2.60
CA ILE A 760 21.58 -17.83 3.95
C ILE A 760 21.96 -19.20 4.53
N GLU A 761 21.89 -20.28 3.74
CA GLU A 761 22.32 -21.61 4.17
C GLU A 761 23.82 -21.64 4.52
N ILE A 762 24.66 -20.97 3.70
CA ILE A 762 26.10 -20.82 4.01
C ILE A 762 26.29 -20.07 5.34
N LEU A 763 25.61 -18.94 5.54
CA LEU A 763 25.71 -18.16 6.78
C LEU A 763 25.16 -18.91 8.01
N ALA A 764 24.18 -19.78 7.83
CA ALA A 764 23.57 -20.54 8.91
C ALA A 764 24.44 -21.72 9.37
N TYR A 765 25.21 -22.33 8.46
CA TYR A 765 25.91 -23.60 8.70
C TYR A 765 27.44 -23.55 8.60
N TYR A 766 28.01 -22.48 8.05
CA TYR A 766 29.46 -22.33 7.86
C TYR A 766 29.98 -21.06 8.55
N ASP A 767 31.23 -21.13 9.01
CA ASP A 767 31.98 -19.99 9.55
C ASP A 767 32.39 -19.05 8.42
N SER A 768 32.07 -17.76 8.55
CA SER A 768 32.23 -16.77 7.47
C SER A 768 33.69 -16.50 7.11
N LEU A 769 34.62 -16.72 8.05
CA LEU A 769 36.05 -16.46 7.82
C LEU A 769 36.76 -17.66 7.17
N THR A 770 36.47 -18.87 7.64
CA THR A 770 37.21 -20.09 7.25
C THR A 770 36.46 -20.99 6.28
N ASN A 771 35.16 -20.75 6.09
CA ASN A 771 34.25 -21.58 5.31
C ASN A 771 34.16 -23.04 5.79
N LEU A 772 34.57 -23.30 7.04
CA LEU A 772 34.38 -24.57 7.72
C LEU A 772 32.98 -24.65 8.32
N PRO A 773 32.40 -25.84 8.53
CA PRO A 773 31.24 -26.04 9.39
C PRO A 773 31.33 -25.22 10.68
N ASN A 774 30.29 -24.44 10.96
CA ASN A 774 30.15 -23.72 12.22
C ASN A 774 29.61 -24.66 13.32
N ARG A 775 29.40 -24.13 14.53
CA ARG A 775 28.88 -24.89 15.66
C ARG A 775 27.58 -25.64 15.36
N THR A 776 26.66 -25.06 14.61
CA THR A 776 25.38 -25.70 14.26
C THR A 776 25.59 -26.93 13.40
N LEU A 777 26.36 -26.81 12.31
CA LEU A 777 26.62 -27.93 11.40
C LEU A 777 27.54 -28.99 12.04
N PHE A 778 28.49 -28.57 12.89
CA PHE A 778 29.30 -29.47 13.71
C PHE A 778 28.44 -30.41 14.56
N MET A 779 27.46 -29.86 15.30
CA MET A 779 26.61 -30.66 16.18
C MET A 779 25.78 -31.68 15.41
N ASP A 780 25.23 -31.31 14.25
CA ASP A 780 24.52 -32.23 13.35
C ASP A 780 25.45 -33.34 12.83
N ARG A 781 26.64 -32.98 12.34
CA ARG A 781 27.62 -33.96 11.82
C ARG A 781 28.10 -34.92 12.89
N LEU A 782 28.32 -34.43 14.11
CA LEU A 782 28.70 -35.28 15.24
C LEU A 782 27.58 -36.28 15.55
N GLU A 783 26.34 -35.80 15.68
CA GLU A 783 25.18 -36.65 15.95
C GLU A 783 25.00 -37.73 14.87
N GLN A 784 25.10 -37.36 13.59
CA GLN A 784 25.05 -38.30 12.47
C GLN A 784 26.19 -39.34 12.53
N SER A 785 27.41 -38.92 12.91
CA SER A 785 28.54 -39.82 13.07
C SER A 785 28.31 -40.84 14.20
N LEU A 786 27.81 -40.37 15.35
CA LEU A 786 27.53 -41.22 16.50
C LEU A 786 26.40 -42.21 16.21
N LEU A 787 25.32 -41.76 15.54
CA LEU A 787 24.23 -42.65 15.09
C LEU A 787 24.72 -43.71 14.12
N TYR A 788 25.60 -43.35 13.18
CA TYR A 788 26.22 -44.30 12.27
C TYR A 788 27.08 -45.33 13.01
N CYS A 789 27.90 -44.88 13.96
CA CYS A 789 28.76 -45.73 14.77
C CYS A 789 27.95 -46.71 15.63
N LYS A 790 26.88 -46.23 16.27
CA LYS A 790 25.94 -47.03 17.06
C LYS A 790 25.26 -48.13 16.23
N ARG A 791 24.87 -47.84 14.99
CA ARG A 791 24.20 -48.82 14.10
C ARG A 791 25.15 -49.87 13.54
N ASN A 792 26.40 -49.49 13.27
CA ASN A 792 27.37 -50.35 12.57
C ASN A 792 28.46 -50.93 13.47
N TYR A 793 28.37 -50.74 14.80
CA TYR A 793 29.38 -51.15 15.78
C TYR A 793 30.79 -50.64 15.43
N ARG A 794 30.87 -49.37 15.01
CA ARG A 794 32.12 -48.67 14.67
C ARG A 794 32.46 -47.64 15.73
N LYS A 795 33.73 -47.19 15.73
CA LYS A 795 34.23 -46.13 16.61
C LYS A 795 34.34 -44.80 15.86
N SER A 796 34.24 -43.70 16.58
CA SER A 796 34.49 -42.34 16.09
C SER A 796 35.35 -41.63 17.12
N ALA A 797 36.21 -40.71 16.69
CA ALA A 797 36.93 -39.84 17.62
C ALA A 797 36.54 -38.39 17.36
N LEU A 798 36.45 -37.62 18.45
CA LEU A 798 36.32 -36.18 18.41
C LEU A 798 37.65 -35.58 18.89
N LEU A 799 38.24 -34.74 18.04
CA LEU A 799 39.39 -33.92 18.39
C LEU A 799 38.92 -32.50 18.66
N PHE A 800 39.37 -31.94 19.78
CA PHE A 800 39.23 -30.54 20.11
C PHE A 800 40.62 -29.89 20.00
N ILE A 801 40.73 -28.80 19.24
CA ILE A 801 42.01 -28.21 18.84
C ILE A 801 41.95 -26.72 19.14
N ASP A 802 42.99 -26.21 19.78
CA ASP A 802 43.17 -24.77 20.03
C ASP A 802 44.58 -24.33 19.66
N LEU A 803 44.69 -23.13 19.09
CA LEU A 803 45.96 -22.59 18.63
C LEU A 803 46.73 -21.89 19.76
N ASP A 804 47.90 -22.43 20.07
CA ASP A 804 48.74 -21.94 21.15
C ASP A 804 49.24 -20.52 20.88
N ASN A 805 49.02 -19.59 21.81
CA ASN A 805 49.48 -18.20 21.73
C ASN A 805 48.86 -17.40 20.57
N PHE A 806 47.70 -17.81 20.01
CA PHE A 806 47.00 -17.06 18.96
C PHE A 806 46.70 -15.60 19.36
N LYS A 807 46.35 -15.37 20.63
CA LYS A 807 46.16 -14.02 21.18
C LYS A 807 47.40 -13.14 20.99
N ASN A 808 48.61 -13.67 21.22
CA ASN A 808 49.85 -12.91 21.04
C ASN A 808 50.07 -12.53 19.56
N VAL A 809 49.64 -13.37 18.62
CA VAL A 809 49.67 -13.04 17.19
C VAL A 809 48.75 -11.86 16.89
N ASN A 810 47.52 -11.87 17.40
CA ASN A 810 46.58 -10.75 17.26
C ASN A 810 47.13 -9.46 17.89
N ASP A 811 47.70 -9.55 19.08
CA ASP A 811 48.21 -8.39 19.81
C ASP A 811 49.47 -7.80 19.14
N THR A 812 50.29 -8.63 18.49
CA THR A 812 51.56 -8.21 17.85
C THR A 812 51.37 -7.74 16.41
N TYR A 813 50.56 -8.46 15.61
CA TYR A 813 50.44 -8.27 14.16
C TYR A 813 49.07 -7.76 13.71
N GLY A 814 48.11 -7.66 14.64
CA GLY A 814 46.75 -7.21 14.39
C GLY A 814 45.79 -8.32 13.95
N HIS A 815 44.50 -8.07 14.11
CA HIS A 815 43.44 -9.04 13.82
C HIS A 815 43.41 -9.54 12.37
N GLN A 816 43.82 -8.71 11.39
CA GLN A 816 43.86 -9.14 9.98
C GLN A 816 44.86 -10.29 9.75
N VAL A 817 46.03 -10.22 10.40
CA VAL A 817 47.04 -11.30 10.32
C VAL A 817 46.55 -12.54 11.06
N GLY A 818 45.87 -12.37 12.20
CA GLY A 818 45.21 -13.47 12.90
C GLY A 818 44.14 -14.16 12.05
N ASP A 819 43.33 -13.40 11.32
CA ASP A 819 42.29 -13.94 10.43
C ASP A 819 42.89 -14.76 9.27
N LEU A 820 43.96 -14.25 8.65
CA LEU A 820 44.71 -14.98 7.61
C LEU A 820 45.36 -16.26 8.16
N LEU A 821 45.89 -16.20 9.38
CA LEU A 821 46.44 -17.36 10.07
C LEU A 821 45.36 -18.43 10.28
N LEU A 822 44.17 -18.06 10.75
CA LEU A 822 43.05 -18.98 10.92
C LEU A 822 42.65 -19.65 9.60
N GLN A 823 42.61 -18.90 8.49
CA GLN A 823 42.35 -19.46 7.15
C GLN A 823 43.43 -20.45 6.71
N LYS A 824 44.71 -20.18 7.00
CA LYS A 824 45.81 -21.11 6.71
C LYS A 824 45.71 -22.39 7.55
N VAL A 825 45.44 -22.25 8.84
CA VAL A 825 45.22 -23.39 9.75
C VAL A 825 44.03 -24.24 9.28
N SER A 826 42.91 -23.63 8.88
CA SER A 826 41.76 -24.36 8.34
C SER A 826 42.14 -25.22 7.13
N ASN A 827 42.93 -24.69 6.20
CA ASN A 827 43.43 -25.45 5.06
C ASN A 827 44.40 -26.57 5.48
N ILE A 828 45.27 -26.33 6.47
CA ILE A 828 46.15 -27.36 7.04
C ILE A 828 45.32 -28.49 7.62
N LEU A 829 44.29 -28.19 8.42
CA LEU A 829 43.40 -29.19 9.01
C LEU A 829 42.67 -30.00 7.93
N LEU A 830 42.04 -29.33 6.95
CA LEU A 830 41.34 -30.00 5.84
C LEU A 830 42.24 -30.94 5.02
N THR A 831 43.49 -30.54 4.77
CA THR A 831 44.46 -31.36 4.03
C THR A 831 45.15 -32.43 4.87
N SER A 832 44.88 -32.47 6.18
CA SER A 832 45.47 -33.44 7.11
C SER A 832 44.51 -34.56 7.51
N VAL A 833 43.23 -34.43 7.15
CA VAL A 833 42.17 -35.41 7.43
C VAL A 833 41.62 -36.02 6.14
N ARG A 834 40.82 -37.09 6.24
CA ARG A 834 40.19 -37.73 5.08
C ARG A 834 38.94 -36.94 4.68
N ALA A 835 38.50 -37.08 3.44
CA ALA A 835 37.25 -36.46 2.96
C ALA A 835 35.99 -36.94 3.71
N SER A 836 36.07 -38.10 4.40
CA SER A 836 35.01 -38.60 5.27
C SER A 836 34.92 -37.86 6.61
N ASP A 837 36.03 -37.27 7.07
CA ASP A 837 36.13 -36.60 8.36
C ASP A 837 35.59 -35.17 8.25
N THR A 838 35.18 -34.59 9.39
CA THR A 838 34.59 -33.25 9.42
C THR A 838 35.47 -32.33 10.25
N VAL A 839 36.08 -31.34 9.61
CA VAL A 839 36.76 -30.23 10.29
C VAL A 839 35.75 -29.10 10.50
N SER A 840 35.67 -28.53 11.70
CA SER A 840 34.76 -27.44 12.03
C SER A 840 35.50 -26.36 12.81
N ARG A 841 34.98 -25.13 12.79
CA ARG A 841 35.45 -24.03 13.64
C ARG A 841 34.30 -23.56 14.52
N LEU A 842 34.49 -23.57 15.83
CA LEU A 842 33.42 -23.27 16.79
C LEU A 842 33.39 -21.79 17.16
N SER A 843 34.56 -21.24 17.47
CA SER A 843 34.78 -19.84 17.85
C SER A 843 36.27 -19.52 17.80
N GLY A 844 36.64 -18.25 17.61
CA GLY A 844 38.03 -17.79 17.81
C GLY A 844 39.09 -18.68 17.13
N ASP A 845 39.95 -19.27 17.94
CA ASP A 845 41.03 -20.21 17.61
C ASP A 845 40.68 -21.69 17.84
N GLU A 846 39.42 -21.99 18.15
CA GLU A 846 38.94 -23.33 18.49
C GLU A 846 38.42 -24.06 17.24
N PHE A 847 39.08 -25.16 16.91
CA PHE A 847 38.70 -26.08 15.85
C PHE A 847 38.30 -27.44 16.42
N THR A 848 37.48 -28.17 15.68
CA THR A 848 37.17 -29.56 15.99
C THR A 848 37.32 -30.44 14.76
N VAL A 849 37.67 -31.70 14.98
CA VAL A 849 37.72 -32.72 13.92
C VAL A 849 36.95 -33.95 14.37
N ILE A 850 35.96 -34.35 13.57
CA ILE A 850 35.24 -35.60 13.74
C ILE A 850 35.87 -36.64 12.83
N ILE A 851 36.61 -37.59 13.41
CA ILE A 851 37.18 -38.72 12.70
C ILE A 851 36.15 -39.85 12.67
N ARG A 852 35.77 -40.27 11.47
CA ARG A 852 34.75 -41.31 11.26
C ARG A 852 35.38 -42.66 10.99
N ASN A 853 34.71 -43.71 11.44
CA ASN A 853 35.10 -45.11 11.18
C ASN A 853 36.54 -45.41 11.61
N LEU A 854 36.81 -45.16 12.89
CA LEU A 854 38.11 -45.41 13.50
C LEU A 854 38.37 -46.92 13.63
N GLU A 855 39.54 -47.40 13.17
CA GLU A 855 39.95 -48.81 13.29
C GLU A 855 40.85 -49.03 14.50
N SER A 856 41.78 -48.11 14.77
CA SER A 856 42.66 -48.16 15.94
C SER A 856 42.95 -46.76 16.50
N LYS A 857 43.49 -46.71 17.74
CA LYS A 857 43.97 -45.44 18.33
C LYS A 857 45.15 -44.85 17.54
N ASP A 858 45.93 -45.69 16.85
CA ASP A 858 47.08 -45.24 16.05
C ASP A 858 46.67 -44.36 14.86
N ASP A 859 45.46 -44.53 14.32
CA ASP A 859 44.90 -43.66 13.28
C ASP A 859 44.79 -42.21 13.77
N ILE A 860 44.37 -42.02 15.02
CA ILE A 860 44.26 -40.69 15.64
C ILE A 860 45.65 -40.09 15.79
N ILE A 861 46.59 -40.85 16.34
CA ILE A 861 47.97 -40.40 16.58
C ILE A 861 48.62 -39.96 15.27
N ASN A 862 48.44 -40.72 14.19
CA ASN A 862 48.98 -40.38 12.88
C ASN A 862 48.38 -39.09 12.30
N ILE A 863 47.05 -38.91 12.39
CA ILE A 863 46.37 -37.70 11.94
C ILE A 863 46.83 -36.49 12.75
N VAL A 864 46.88 -36.63 14.08
CA VAL A 864 47.24 -35.54 14.99
C VAL A 864 48.72 -35.16 14.85
N ASN A 865 49.63 -36.12 14.75
CA ASN A 865 51.04 -35.82 14.51
C ASN A 865 51.25 -35.08 13.19
N ASN A 866 50.53 -35.45 12.13
CA ASN A 866 50.54 -34.74 10.86
C ASN A 866 50.01 -33.30 10.99
N ILE A 867 48.94 -33.10 11.78
CA ILE A 867 48.41 -31.76 12.08
C ILE A 867 49.44 -30.92 12.84
N ILE A 868 49.96 -31.44 13.95
CA ILE A 868 50.95 -30.75 14.80
C ILE A 868 52.20 -30.41 14.00
N GLU A 869 52.74 -31.35 13.22
CA GLU A 869 53.95 -31.11 12.41
C GLU A 869 53.74 -30.00 11.37
N LYS A 870 52.57 -29.96 10.73
CA LYS A 870 52.26 -28.92 9.73
C LYS A 870 51.98 -27.55 10.35
N ILE A 871 51.31 -27.50 11.50
CA ILE A 871 51.04 -26.25 12.22
C ILE A 871 52.32 -25.69 12.84
N SER A 872 53.19 -26.57 13.38
CA SER A 872 54.46 -26.18 14.02
C SER A 872 55.54 -25.71 13.03
N LYS A 873 55.36 -25.91 11.72
CA LYS A 873 56.23 -25.32 10.69
C LYS A 873 55.87 -23.84 10.53
N HIS A 874 56.86 -22.99 10.28
CA HIS A 874 56.64 -21.55 10.12
C HIS A 874 55.53 -21.27 9.10
N ILE A 875 54.44 -20.66 9.54
CA ILE A 875 53.32 -20.28 8.69
C ILE A 875 53.63 -18.92 8.09
N ILE A 876 53.74 -18.86 6.77
CA ILE A 876 54.02 -17.62 6.04
C ILE A 876 52.69 -16.91 5.76
N ILE A 877 52.56 -15.69 6.27
CA ILE A 877 51.47 -14.74 5.98
C ILE A 877 52.03 -13.58 5.16
N ASP A 878 51.34 -13.20 4.09
CA ASP A 878 51.70 -12.10 3.17
C ASP A 878 53.17 -12.10 2.70
N GLU A 879 53.70 -13.31 2.44
CA GLU A 879 55.06 -13.57 1.91
C GLU A 879 56.23 -13.03 2.76
N THR A 880 55.95 -12.43 3.92
CA THR A 880 56.91 -11.63 4.68
C THR A 880 56.86 -11.89 6.18
N ILE A 881 55.72 -12.32 6.72
CA ILE A 881 55.54 -12.60 8.14
C ILE A 881 55.65 -14.12 8.36
N LEU A 882 56.63 -14.52 9.17
CA LEU A 882 56.82 -15.89 9.62
C LEU A 882 56.24 -16.03 11.03
N LEU A 883 55.21 -16.86 11.19
CA LEU A 883 54.57 -17.11 12.47
C LEU A 883 54.89 -18.51 12.97
N ASP A 884 55.37 -18.58 14.21
CA ASP A 884 55.55 -19.81 14.96
C ASP A 884 54.35 -20.00 15.88
N ILE A 885 53.52 -21.01 15.58
CA ILE A 885 52.34 -21.33 16.36
C ILE A 885 52.31 -22.84 16.67
N GLY A 886 51.84 -23.17 17.86
CA GLY A 886 51.57 -24.56 18.26
C GLY A 886 50.07 -24.86 18.20
N SER A 887 49.72 -26.13 18.34
CA SER A 887 48.33 -26.54 18.55
C SER A 887 48.23 -27.52 19.72
N SER A 888 47.39 -27.18 20.69
CA SER A 888 47.03 -28.09 21.78
C SER A 888 45.79 -28.88 21.38
N ILE A 889 45.88 -30.22 21.40
CA ILE A 889 44.85 -31.12 20.86
C ILE A 889 44.41 -32.12 21.92
N GLY A 890 43.11 -32.16 22.18
CA GLY A 890 42.46 -33.16 23.02
C GLY A 890 41.67 -34.16 22.19
N ALA A 891 41.71 -35.44 22.55
CA ALA A 891 40.95 -36.49 21.86
C ALA A 891 40.06 -37.29 22.82
N ALA A 892 38.81 -37.49 22.42
CA ALA A 892 37.88 -38.43 23.05
C ALA A 892 37.30 -39.40 22.00
N ILE A 893 37.06 -40.65 22.40
CA ILE A 893 36.70 -41.76 21.52
C ILE A 893 35.33 -42.32 21.91
N TYR A 894 34.41 -42.32 20.95
CA TYR A 894 33.13 -43.02 21.07
C TYR A 894 33.23 -44.46 20.57
N PRO A 895 32.68 -45.46 21.29
CA PRO A 895 32.01 -45.36 22.58
C PRO A 895 32.93 -45.65 23.79
N ASP A 896 34.26 -45.71 23.59
CA ASP A 896 35.21 -46.16 24.60
C ASP A 896 35.26 -45.24 25.84
N ASP A 897 35.22 -43.93 25.64
CA ASP A 897 35.27 -42.93 26.71
C ASP A 897 33.87 -42.57 27.21
N THR A 898 32.91 -42.36 26.31
CA THR A 898 31.50 -42.15 26.63
C THR A 898 30.58 -42.52 25.47
N THR A 899 29.30 -42.75 25.79
CA THR A 899 28.21 -42.96 24.82
C THR A 899 27.33 -41.73 24.62
N ASP A 900 27.50 -40.68 25.42
CA ASP A 900 26.76 -39.43 25.33
C ASP A 900 27.50 -38.39 24.47
N LYS A 901 26.75 -37.67 23.63
CA LYS A 901 27.32 -36.69 22.68
C LYS A 901 27.93 -35.49 23.41
N ASP A 902 27.21 -34.94 24.38
CA ASP A 902 27.61 -33.71 25.06
C ASP A 902 28.78 -34.00 26.01
N GLU A 903 28.76 -35.18 26.64
CA GLU A 903 29.89 -35.67 27.43
C GLU A 903 31.14 -35.91 26.57
N LEU A 904 30.99 -36.45 25.34
CA LEU A 904 32.13 -36.66 24.43
C LEU A 904 32.82 -35.34 24.04
N ILE A 905 32.03 -34.29 23.79
CA ILE A 905 32.55 -32.93 23.53
C ILE A 905 33.30 -32.42 24.76
N LYS A 906 32.70 -32.56 25.95
CA LYS A 906 33.32 -32.12 27.20
C LYS A 906 34.64 -32.83 27.47
N MET A 907 34.70 -34.15 27.28
CA MET A 907 35.91 -34.95 27.48
C MET A 907 37.02 -34.57 26.50
N ALA A 908 36.69 -34.30 25.23
CA ALA A 908 37.68 -33.86 24.24
C ALA A 908 38.23 -32.46 24.58
N ASP A 909 37.38 -31.54 25.04
CA ASP A 909 37.77 -30.20 25.50
C ASP A 909 38.65 -30.25 26.75
N GLU A 910 38.26 -31.03 27.78
CA GLU A 910 39.07 -31.25 28.98
C GLU A 910 40.45 -31.84 28.66
N ALA A 911 40.53 -32.80 27.72
CA ALA A 911 41.80 -33.35 27.25
C ALA A 911 42.67 -32.29 26.55
N MET A 912 42.06 -31.39 25.78
CA MET A 912 42.77 -30.30 25.10
C MET A 912 43.33 -29.29 26.11
N TYR A 913 42.58 -28.97 27.17
CA TYR A 913 43.10 -28.13 28.25
C TYR A 913 44.31 -28.77 28.95
N ARG A 914 44.28 -30.09 29.20
CA ARG A 914 45.46 -30.80 29.72
C ARG A 914 46.66 -30.73 28.77
N ALA A 915 46.43 -30.76 27.46
CA ALA A 915 47.49 -30.58 26.47
C ALA A 915 48.14 -29.19 26.59
N LYS A 916 47.35 -28.13 26.86
CA LYS A 916 47.87 -26.78 27.11
C LYS A 916 48.72 -26.71 28.38
N GLU A 917 48.29 -27.35 29.46
CA GLU A 917 49.01 -27.35 30.75
C GLU A 917 50.30 -28.17 30.70
N ASN A 918 50.30 -29.29 29.97
CA ASN A 918 51.44 -30.20 29.87
C ASN A 918 52.55 -29.72 28.90
N GLY A 919 52.59 -28.43 28.59
CA GLY A 919 53.65 -27.83 27.78
C GLY A 919 53.28 -27.53 26.32
N LYS A 920 51.97 -27.51 25.99
CA LYS A 920 51.42 -27.11 24.68
C LYS A 920 51.90 -27.99 23.52
N ASN A 921 51.41 -27.69 22.31
CA ASN A 921 51.82 -28.31 21.05
C ASN A 921 51.88 -29.86 21.06
N ARG A 922 50.82 -30.49 21.57
CA ARG A 922 50.75 -31.93 21.78
C ARG A 922 49.32 -32.48 21.69
N LEU A 923 49.24 -33.79 21.63
CA LEU A 923 48.02 -34.58 21.82
C LEU A 923 47.91 -35.05 23.26
N GLU A 924 46.74 -34.93 23.86
CA GLU A 924 46.34 -35.65 25.07
C GLU A 924 45.04 -36.40 24.81
N PHE A 925 44.96 -37.64 25.29
CA PHE A 925 43.72 -38.41 25.30
C PHE A 925 42.95 -38.13 26.59
N TYR A 926 41.63 -38.36 26.56
CA TYR A 926 40.85 -38.24 27.78
C TYR A 926 41.25 -39.28 28.85
N ASN A 927 41.47 -40.53 28.43
CA ASN A 927 41.78 -41.70 29.25
C ASN A 927 43.21 -42.20 29.10
#